data_AF-G7I097-F1
#
_entry.id   AF-G7I097-F1
#
_cell.length_a   1.000
_cell.length_b   1.000
_cell.length_c   1.000
_cell.angle_alpha   90.00
_cell.angle_beta   90.00
_cell.angle_gamma   90.00
#
_symmetry.space_group_name_H-M   'P 1'
#
loop_
_entity.id
_entity.type
_entity.pdbx_description
1 polymer ?
#
loop_
_entity_poly.entity_id
_entity_poly.type
_entity_poly.pdbx_seq_one_letter_code
_entity_poly.pdbx_strand_id
1 'polypeptide(L)'
;MVVALKKSDLYSSLWKSADELRGGMDASQYKDYVLTLLFVKYVSDKAKSDPYSLIEVPEGGSFDDLVALKGAPDIGEKMNIAIRRLAEENDLQGVINNADFDDPNKLGEGKAMQDRLTNLISIFQDIDFTGSRAEGDDLLGDAYEYLMRHFATESGKSKGQFYTPAEVSRIMAQVLEIPKDAPRSTTVYDPTCGSGSLLIKVADSAPNGLSIYGQEKDNATWALSRMNMILHGNETHDIRQGDTLSDPKFLKGEQLQTFDYFVANPPFSVKTWKNGFDKEYGRFDGFAEPPEKNGDYAFLLHMVKSLKSDGRGAVILPHGVLFRGNTEAAIREELIRRGLIKAIIGLPANLFYGTGIPACIIVIDKKEAASRTGIFMIDASKGFEKDGAKNRLRPRDMRKIIDTYLAGEEVERYARMVPLSEISDAKNNYNLNIPRYIDTSEPEDIQDLEAHLKGGIPNRDLDALDEYWDAFPNLRSELFRPLRQGYSELTVEPDQVAKVIEESEDVKAFTSSVSKSVEDWWSSHRVQLEAIVSQTRPQQLIEDLGDDLLEKFRGRPLISEYSVYEQLMSYWNDTMHDDVTLIVGAGWVDAAQPREARITGYDNKKKPKYESADLVFGTGVKAQRWVTDLIPPALIINRYFIEKRAELESLTTGQEQASQELQEYIDEHAVEEGLLWEAINDDGGIKVGDARKRLKEATAEGAESEEVAALNEVVKLFTEETVTKKRVRDTKLNLEKEVLGTYLKLTEPQIDRLVVEDKWHARVSDAIHYEVENVTQALAERVQELGNRYSESLGNTIAEVENLNALVMGHLRAIGVKI
;
A
#
# COMPACT_ATOMS: atom_id res chain seq x y z
N MET A 1 26.64 16.34 -10.25
CA MET A 1 25.30 16.70 -9.76
C MET A 1 24.98 15.71 -8.66
N VAL A 2 24.86 16.16 -7.43
CA VAL A 2 24.38 15.29 -6.33
C VAL A 2 22.89 15.10 -6.61
N VAL A 3 22.47 13.86 -6.82
CA VAL A 3 21.07 13.54 -7.11
C VAL A 3 20.34 13.45 -5.78
N ALA A 4 19.21 14.14 -5.64
CA ALA A 4 18.36 14.01 -4.46
C ALA A 4 17.97 12.54 -4.28
N LEU A 5 18.21 11.97 -3.10
CA LEU A 5 17.91 10.58 -2.80
C LEU A 5 16.38 10.40 -2.72
N LYS A 6 15.81 9.63 -3.64
CA LYS A 6 14.38 9.25 -3.61
C LYS A 6 14.14 8.03 -2.73
N LYS A 7 12.90 7.87 -2.27
CA LYS A 7 12.46 6.69 -1.51
C LYS A 7 12.65 5.41 -2.32
N SER A 8 12.20 5.43 -3.57
CA SER A 8 12.33 4.33 -4.52
C SER A 8 13.80 3.93 -4.80
N ASP A 9 14.70 4.91 -4.90
CA ASP A 9 16.14 4.69 -5.11
C ASP A 9 16.78 3.97 -3.93
N LEU A 10 16.50 4.44 -2.71
CA LEU A 10 17.00 3.83 -1.49
C LEU A 10 16.51 2.38 -1.36
N TYR A 11 15.22 2.14 -1.61
CA TYR A 11 14.64 0.79 -1.54
C TYR A 11 15.27 -0.15 -2.58
N SER A 12 15.52 0.32 -3.80
CA SER A 12 16.20 -0.45 -4.84
C SER A 12 17.61 -0.85 -4.44
N SER A 13 18.39 0.08 -3.87
CA SER A 13 19.76 -0.19 -3.42
C SER A 13 19.79 -1.20 -2.27
N LEU A 14 18.87 -1.06 -1.30
CA LEU A 14 18.75 -2.01 -0.19
C LEU A 14 18.37 -3.42 -0.67
N TRP A 15 17.52 -3.52 -1.70
CA TRP A 15 17.18 -4.80 -2.31
C TRP A 15 18.36 -5.46 -3.03
N LYS A 16 19.15 -4.67 -3.77
CA LYS A 16 20.38 -5.17 -4.41
C LYS A 16 21.37 -5.74 -3.37
N SER A 17 21.49 -5.09 -2.21
CA SER A 17 22.33 -5.61 -1.11
C SER A 17 21.82 -6.96 -0.58
N ALA A 18 20.50 -7.13 -0.47
CA ALA A 18 19.91 -8.42 -0.10
C ALA A 18 20.20 -9.50 -1.16
N ASP A 19 20.05 -9.18 -2.45
CA ASP A 19 20.34 -10.10 -3.57
C ASP A 19 21.80 -10.58 -3.58
N GLU A 20 22.76 -9.72 -3.24
CA GLU A 20 24.19 -10.09 -3.18
C GLU A 20 24.49 -11.11 -2.04
N LEU A 21 23.70 -11.08 -0.97
CA LEU A 21 23.83 -11.98 0.18
C LEU A 21 22.99 -13.26 0.04
N ARG A 22 22.00 -13.28 -0.85
CA ARG A 22 21.16 -14.45 -1.12
C ARG A 22 21.99 -15.63 -1.63
N GLY A 23 21.54 -16.83 -1.26
CA GLY A 23 22.20 -18.10 -1.62
C GLY A 23 23.30 -18.56 -0.65
N GLY A 24 23.85 -17.67 0.19
CA GLY A 24 24.75 -18.03 1.30
C GLY A 24 24.10 -18.01 2.69
N MET A 25 22.95 -17.35 2.83
CA MET A 25 22.23 -17.21 4.10
C MET A 25 20.74 -16.91 3.89
N ASP A 26 19.90 -17.12 4.91
CA ASP A 26 18.46 -16.82 4.86
C ASP A 26 18.14 -15.36 5.24
N ALA A 27 16.90 -14.93 5.03
CA ALA A 27 16.42 -13.57 5.35
C ALA A 27 16.56 -13.16 6.81
N SER A 28 16.52 -14.13 7.73
CA SER A 28 16.72 -13.84 9.14
C SER A 28 18.18 -13.57 9.51
N GLN A 29 19.11 -13.89 8.61
CA GLN A 29 20.56 -13.73 8.80
C GLN A 29 21.12 -12.54 8.01
N TYR A 30 20.82 -12.40 6.71
CA TYR A 30 21.41 -11.30 5.92
C TYR A 30 20.92 -9.92 6.35
N LYS A 31 19.74 -9.84 7.01
CA LYS A 31 19.24 -8.57 7.57
C LYS A 31 20.25 -7.87 8.47
N ASP A 32 20.98 -8.63 9.29
CA ASP A 32 21.90 -8.05 10.28
C ASP A 32 23.08 -7.37 9.57
N TYR A 33 23.54 -7.93 8.45
CA TYR A 33 24.61 -7.37 7.63
C TYR A 33 24.18 -6.10 6.90
N VAL A 34 23.02 -6.13 6.23
CA VAL A 34 22.48 -5.00 5.46
C VAL A 34 22.19 -3.81 6.38
N LEU A 35 21.52 -4.05 7.52
CA LEU A 35 21.16 -3.01 8.47
C LEU A 35 22.38 -2.43 9.19
N THR A 36 23.40 -3.24 9.49
CA THR A 36 24.67 -2.75 10.05
C THR A 36 25.39 -1.83 9.07
N LEU A 37 25.53 -2.22 7.79
CA LEU A 37 26.20 -1.36 6.80
C LEU A 37 25.43 -0.06 6.55
N LEU A 38 24.10 -0.12 6.51
CA LEU A 38 23.25 1.06 6.39
C LEU A 38 23.46 2.01 7.58
N PHE A 39 23.49 1.47 8.80
CA PHE A 39 23.74 2.24 10.02
C PHE A 39 25.12 2.90 9.99
N VAL A 40 26.18 2.15 9.68
CA VAL A 40 27.56 2.66 9.61
C VAL A 40 27.67 3.76 8.56
N LYS A 41 27.05 3.57 7.38
CA LYS A 41 27.01 4.59 6.31
C LYS A 41 26.36 5.87 6.79
N TYR A 42 25.19 5.77 7.40
CA TYR A 42 24.44 6.91 7.89
C TYR A 42 25.20 7.71 8.94
N VAL A 43 25.67 7.07 10.02
CA VAL A 43 26.36 7.80 11.08
C VAL A 43 27.68 8.41 10.60
N SER A 44 28.35 7.75 9.65
CA SER A 44 29.56 8.29 9.01
C SER A 44 29.28 9.55 8.19
N ASP A 45 28.18 9.57 7.44
CA ASP A 45 27.77 10.74 6.66
C ASP A 45 27.24 11.86 7.56
N LYS A 46 26.42 11.53 8.57
CA LYS A 46 25.90 12.48 9.55
C LYS A 46 27.02 13.17 10.29
N ALA A 47 28.04 12.43 10.73
CA ALA A 47 29.22 13.02 11.39
C ALA A 47 30.02 13.97 10.49
N LYS A 48 29.99 13.78 9.15
CA LYS A 48 30.62 14.72 8.20
C LYS A 48 29.80 16.01 8.03
N SER A 49 28.48 15.92 8.09
CA SER A 49 27.56 17.04 7.81
C SER A 49 27.09 17.79 9.06
N ASP A 50 27.15 17.15 10.23
CA ASP A 50 26.74 17.68 11.53
C ASP A 50 27.84 17.54 12.60
N PRO A 51 28.54 18.64 12.94
CA PRO A 51 29.52 18.66 14.02
C PRO A 51 28.97 18.35 15.43
N TYR A 52 27.64 18.32 15.59
CA TYR A 52 26.96 18.04 16.86
C TYR A 52 26.34 16.64 16.91
N SER A 53 26.66 15.77 15.96
CA SER A 53 26.25 14.36 15.98
C SER A 53 26.57 13.73 17.34
N LEU A 54 25.56 13.10 17.95
CA LEU A 54 25.71 12.37 19.23
C LEU A 54 26.47 11.05 19.07
N ILE A 55 26.62 10.57 17.83
CA ILE A 55 27.44 9.40 17.50
C ILE A 55 28.81 9.88 17.04
N GLU A 56 29.84 9.46 17.77
CA GLU A 56 31.25 9.76 17.48
C GLU A 56 31.81 8.71 16.51
N VAL A 57 32.39 9.17 15.39
CA VAL A 57 32.99 8.26 14.39
C VAL A 57 34.52 8.30 14.54
N PRO A 58 35.15 7.28 15.16
CA PRO A 58 36.58 7.28 15.42
C PRO A 58 37.39 7.03 14.14
N GLU A 59 38.69 7.38 14.17
CA GLU A 59 39.62 7.09 13.07
C GLU A 59 39.70 5.58 12.77
N GLY A 60 39.48 5.20 11.51
CA GLY A 60 39.41 3.80 11.11
C GLY A 60 38.09 3.10 11.44
N GLY A 61 37.05 3.83 11.86
CA GLY A 61 35.70 3.33 12.14
C GLY A 61 34.61 3.90 11.22
N SER A 62 34.97 4.68 10.20
CA SER A 62 34.03 5.30 9.27
C SER A 62 33.67 4.39 8.10
N PHE A 63 32.60 4.71 7.38
CA PHE A 63 32.26 4.04 6.13
C PHE A 63 33.31 4.28 5.04
N ASP A 64 33.99 5.43 5.02
CA ASP A 64 35.08 5.68 4.07
C ASP A 64 36.25 4.72 4.29
N ASP A 65 36.50 4.35 5.56
CA ASP A 65 37.47 3.32 5.89
C ASP A 65 37.07 1.96 5.31
N LEU A 66 35.78 1.61 5.32
CA LEU A 66 35.28 0.39 4.65
C LEU A 66 35.49 0.46 3.14
N VAL A 67 35.22 1.62 2.50
CA VAL A 67 35.45 1.83 1.06
C VAL A 67 36.92 1.60 0.69
N ALA A 68 37.86 2.00 1.55
CA ALA A 68 39.28 1.77 1.34
C ALA A 68 39.70 0.28 1.38
N LEU A 69 38.87 -0.60 1.93
CA LEU A 69 39.13 -2.05 2.02
C LEU A 69 38.76 -2.82 0.74
N LYS A 70 38.06 -2.21 -0.22
CA LYS A 70 37.60 -2.89 -1.44
C LYS A 70 38.76 -3.58 -2.16
N GLY A 71 38.60 -4.87 -2.45
CA GLY A 71 39.63 -5.70 -3.08
C GLY A 71 40.78 -6.13 -2.16
N ALA A 72 40.75 -5.86 -0.85
CA ALA A 72 41.70 -6.41 0.11
C ALA A 72 41.45 -7.92 0.33
N PRO A 73 42.50 -8.76 0.50
CA PRO A 73 42.34 -10.20 0.72
C PRO A 73 41.76 -10.54 2.10
N ASP A 74 41.91 -9.63 3.06
CA ASP A 74 41.47 -9.69 4.46
C ASP A 74 40.33 -8.69 4.76
N ILE A 75 39.48 -8.44 3.75
CA ILE A 75 38.40 -7.45 3.84
C ILE A 75 37.41 -7.74 4.99
N GLY A 76 37.03 -9.00 5.21
CA GLY A 76 36.06 -9.40 6.24
C GLY A 76 36.55 -9.06 7.65
N GLU A 77 37.74 -9.52 8.01
CA GLU A 77 38.40 -9.19 9.29
C GLU A 77 38.53 -7.67 9.50
N LYS A 78 38.97 -6.92 8.48
CA LYS A 78 39.15 -5.47 8.59
C LYS A 78 37.84 -4.71 8.73
N MET A 79 36.77 -5.15 8.06
CA MET A 79 35.43 -4.59 8.26
C MET A 79 34.96 -4.80 9.70
N ASN A 80 35.11 -6.03 10.24
CA ASN A 80 34.78 -6.34 11.63
C ASN A 80 35.53 -5.44 12.62
N ILE A 81 36.83 -5.17 12.38
CA ILE A 81 37.64 -4.27 13.22
C ILE A 81 37.11 -2.83 13.17
N ALA A 82 36.84 -2.31 11.98
CA ALA A 82 36.33 -0.94 11.82
C ALA A 82 34.97 -0.74 12.52
N ILE A 83 34.03 -1.67 12.30
CA ILE A 83 32.71 -1.63 12.92
C ILE A 83 32.81 -1.79 14.45
N ARG A 84 33.72 -2.63 14.95
CA ARG A 84 33.94 -2.78 16.39
C ARG A 84 34.44 -1.48 17.02
N ARG A 85 35.36 -0.75 16.38
CA ARG A 85 35.83 0.56 16.89
C ARG A 85 34.69 1.55 17.04
N LEU A 86 33.86 1.68 15.99
CA LEU A 86 32.67 2.51 16.04
C LEU A 86 31.72 2.08 17.18
N ALA A 87 31.58 0.77 17.39
CA ALA A 87 30.73 0.24 18.44
C ALA A 87 31.27 0.50 19.86
N GLU A 88 32.59 0.42 20.06
CA GLU A 88 33.26 0.65 21.36
C GLU A 88 33.12 2.11 21.80
N GLU A 89 33.28 3.07 20.87
CA GLU A 89 33.22 4.50 21.18
C GLU A 89 31.80 4.96 21.60
N ASN A 90 30.76 4.29 21.13
CA ASN A 90 29.36 4.75 21.25
C ASN A 90 28.46 3.88 22.13
N ASP A 91 29.00 2.96 22.92
CA ASP A 91 28.22 1.98 23.70
C ASP A 91 27.22 1.17 22.83
N LEU A 92 27.67 0.80 21.62
CA LEU A 92 26.93 -0.01 20.65
C LEU A 92 27.48 -1.43 20.53
N GLN A 93 28.22 -1.89 21.54
CA GLN A 93 28.67 -3.28 21.66
C GLN A 93 27.46 -4.23 21.76
N GLY A 94 27.47 -5.29 20.96
CA GLY A 94 26.33 -6.20 20.81
C GLY A 94 25.13 -5.59 20.07
N VAL A 95 25.27 -4.36 19.54
CA VAL A 95 24.24 -3.70 18.73
C VAL A 95 24.61 -3.77 17.25
N ILE A 96 25.74 -3.18 16.87
CA ILE A 96 26.17 -3.05 15.47
C ILE A 96 27.26 -4.04 15.05
N ASN A 97 27.83 -4.80 15.99
CA ASN A 97 28.93 -5.75 15.74
C ASN A 97 28.53 -7.22 15.93
N ASN A 98 27.24 -7.55 15.79
CA ASN A 98 26.74 -8.93 15.81
C ASN A 98 26.97 -9.68 14.49
N ALA A 99 26.97 -8.96 13.36
CA ALA A 99 27.22 -9.53 12.04
C ALA A 99 28.72 -9.79 11.86
N ASP A 100 29.09 -11.02 11.50
CA ASP A 100 30.46 -11.42 11.24
C ASP A 100 30.76 -11.39 9.74
N PHE A 101 31.49 -10.36 9.30
CA PHE A 101 31.88 -10.16 7.90
C PHE A 101 33.02 -11.08 7.45
N ASP A 102 33.57 -11.93 8.32
CA ASP A 102 34.62 -12.89 8.00
C ASP A 102 34.15 -14.36 8.08
N ASP A 103 32.83 -14.60 8.08
CA ASP A 103 32.25 -15.96 8.15
C ASP A 103 32.25 -16.65 6.77
N PRO A 104 33.16 -17.64 6.53
CA PRO A 104 33.27 -18.27 5.22
C PRO A 104 32.06 -19.13 4.85
N ASN A 105 31.29 -19.61 5.86
CA ASN A 105 30.10 -20.43 5.61
C ASN A 105 28.97 -19.61 4.99
N LYS A 106 28.93 -18.31 5.28
CA LYS A 106 27.88 -17.39 4.83
C LYS A 106 28.31 -16.58 3.62
N LEU A 107 29.57 -16.14 3.59
CA LEU A 107 30.08 -15.18 2.62
C LEU A 107 30.98 -15.81 1.55
N GLY A 108 31.29 -17.10 1.67
CA GLY A 108 32.21 -17.82 0.79
C GLY A 108 33.66 -17.68 1.22
N GLU A 109 34.59 -18.32 0.50
CA GLU A 109 36.02 -18.30 0.83
C GLU A 109 36.84 -17.51 -0.20
N GLY A 110 37.96 -16.91 0.26
CA GLY A 110 38.95 -16.26 -0.59
C GLY A 110 38.35 -15.21 -1.52
N LYS A 111 38.49 -15.42 -2.83
CA LYS A 111 38.03 -14.45 -3.85
C LYS A 111 36.52 -14.23 -3.84
N ALA A 112 35.73 -15.24 -3.48
CA ALA A 112 34.27 -15.12 -3.42
C ALA A 112 33.82 -14.14 -2.32
N MET A 113 34.39 -14.26 -1.11
CA MET A 113 34.14 -13.31 -0.01
C MET A 113 34.60 -11.91 -0.38
N GLN A 114 35.82 -11.81 -0.95
CA GLN A 114 36.37 -10.53 -1.37
C GLN A 114 35.46 -9.80 -2.36
N ASP A 115 35.00 -10.50 -3.41
CA ASP A 115 34.12 -9.92 -4.42
C ASP A 115 32.77 -9.53 -3.83
N ARG A 116 32.16 -10.41 -3.02
CA ARG A 116 30.87 -10.18 -2.34
C ARG A 116 30.90 -8.95 -1.43
N LEU A 117 31.89 -8.83 -0.56
CA LEU A 117 32.01 -7.69 0.36
C LEU A 117 32.36 -6.40 -0.40
N THR A 118 33.16 -6.49 -1.45
CA THR A 118 33.46 -5.34 -2.33
C THR A 118 32.21 -4.83 -3.05
N ASN A 119 31.36 -5.74 -3.54
CA ASN A 119 30.09 -5.40 -4.16
C ASN A 119 29.15 -4.74 -3.14
N LEU A 120 29.02 -5.32 -1.95
CA LEU A 120 28.18 -4.77 -0.87
C LEU A 120 28.59 -3.35 -0.50
N ILE A 121 29.87 -3.09 -0.24
CA ILE A 121 30.36 -1.74 0.06
C ILE A 121 30.05 -0.78 -1.10
N SER A 122 30.19 -1.24 -2.35
CA SER A 122 29.92 -0.41 -3.53
C SER A 122 28.44 -0.04 -3.64
N ILE A 123 27.51 -0.93 -3.31
CA ILE A 123 26.07 -0.63 -3.31
C ILE A 123 25.73 0.50 -2.33
N PHE A 124 26.31 0.48 -1.13
CA PHE A 124 26.07 1.52 -0.12
C PHE A 124 26.89 2.80 -0.36
N GLN A 125 28.01 2.72 -1.07
CA GLN A 125 28.83 3.89 -1.41
C GLN A 125 28.09 4.90 -2.29
N ASP A 126 27.20 4.43 -3.17
CA ASP A 126 26.43 5.27 -4.09
C ASP A 126 25.27 6.02 -3.40
N ILE A 127 25.03 5.76 -2.11
CA ILE A 127 24.02 6.44 -1.30
C ILE A 127 24.68 7.60 -0.54
N ASP A 128 24.10 8.81 -0.59
CA ASP A 128 24.63 9.99 0.09
C ASP A 128 23.61 10.56 1.09
N PHE A 129 23.96 10.56 2.38
CA PHE A 129 23.15 11.11 3.47
C PHE A 129 23.63 12.49 3.95
N THR A 130 24.58 13.14 3.27
CA THR A 130 25.15 14.41 3.74
C THR A 130 24.26 15.64 3.49
N GLY A 131 23.27 15.53 2.58
CA GLY A 131 22.51 16.67 2.05
C GLY A 131 21.18 17.03 2.72
N SER A 132 20.66 16.21 3.65
CA SER A 132 19.24 16.28 4.04
C SER A 132 19.06 16.36 5.56
N ARG A 133 19.21 17.58 6.12
CA ARG A 133 19.16 17.84 7.58
C ARG A 133 17.77 17.72 8.24
N ALA A 134 16.70 17.45 7.50
CA ALA A 134 15.36 17.26 8.06
C ALA A 134 14.64 16.04 7.45
N GLU A 135 14.68 15.87 6.13
CA GLU A 135 14.07 14.71 5.45
C GLU A 135 14.98 13.48 5.38
N GLY A 136 16.31 13.65 5.56
CA GLY A 136 17.27 12.56 5.41
C GLY A 136 17.15 11.52 6.52
N ASP A 137 16.85 11.99 7.73
CA ASP A 137 16.60 11.15 8.90
C ASP A 137 15.26 10.41 8.75
N ASP A 138 14.20 11.10 8.31
CA ASP A 138 12.87 10.51 8.08
C ASP A 138 12.86 9.49 6.92
N LEU A 139 13.48 9.83 5.78
CA LEU A 139 13.56 8.95 4.60
C LEU A 139 14.35 7.67 4.88
N LEU A 140 15.45 7.80 5.62
CA LEU A 140 16.28 6.66 5.98
C LEU A 140 15.58 5.79 7.02
N GLY A 141 14.97 6.41 8.03
CA GLY A 141 14.14 5.73 9.00
C GLY A 141 13.05 4.90 8.32
N ASP A 142 12.31 5.51 7.39
CA ASP A 142 11.29 4.84 6.57
C ASP A 142 11.86 3.70 5.73
N ALA A 143 13.10 3.80 5.24
CA ALA A 143 13.75 2.72 4.50
C ALA A 143 14.21 1.57 5.39
N TYR A 144 14.64 1.89 6.61
CA TYR A 144 14.91 0.90 7.63
C TYR A 144 13.62 0.15 7.99
N GLU A 145 12.51 0.86 8.23
CA GLU A 145 11.21 0.25 8.52
C GLU A 145 10.68 -0.59 7.34
N TYR A 146 10.87 -0.13 6.11
CA TYR A 146 10.52 -0.89 4.91
C TYR A 146 11.28 -2.22 4.84
N LEU A 147 12.60 -2.20 5.07
CA LEU A 147 13.41 -3.41 5.13
C LEU A 147 12.95 -4.35 6.24
N MET A 148 12.69 -3.80 7.43
CA MET A 148 12.19 -4.58 8.55
C MET A 148 10.86 -5.27 8.23
N ARG A 149 9.91 -4.56 7.60
CA ARG A 149 8.65 -5.14 7.11
C ARG A 149 8.91 -6.27 6.11
N HIS A 150 9.84 -6.07 5.18
CA HIS A 150 10.18 -7.06 4.17
C HIS A 150 10.76 -8.33 4.82
N PHE A 151 11.69 -8.18 5.76
CA PHE A 151 12.27 -9.31 6.50
C PHE A 151 11.24 -10.01 7.40
N ALA A 152 10.30 -9.27 7.98
CA ALA A 152 9.18 -9.86 8.72
C ALA A 152 8.29 -10.71 7.81
N THR A 153 8.09 -10.27 6.56
CA THR A 153 7.31 -10.99 5.55
C THR A 153 8.03 -12.26 5.07
N GLU A 154 9.32 -12.16 4.71
CA GLU A 154 10.10 -13.30 4.21
C GLU A 154 10.44 -14.35 5.28
N SER A 155 10.71 -13.92 6.51
CA SER A 155 11.21 -14.85 7.53
C SER A 155 10.18 -15.89 7.98
N GLY A 156 8.87 -15.61 7.82
CA GLY A 156 7.77 -16.53 8.16
C GLY A 156 7.72 -17.01 9.61
N LYS A 157 8.70 -16.63 10.45
CA LYS A 157 8.90 -17.15 11.80
C LYS A 157 7.94 -16.45 12.75
N SER A 158 7.01 -17.26 13.26
CA SER A 158 5.95 -16.87 14.18
C SER A 158 6.50 -16.22 15.44
N LYS A 159 6.10 -14.97 15.68
CA LYS A 159 5.79 -14.37 16.98
C LYS A 159 5.54 -12.89 16.69
N GLY A 160 4.30 -12.42 16.82
CA GLY A 160 3.86 -11.04 16.48
C GLY A 160 4.52 -9.89 17.26
N GLN A 161 5.65 -10.14 17.92
CA GLN A 161 6.46 -9.24 18.75
C GLN A 161 7.66 -8.66 17.99
N PHE A 162 7.95 -9.10 16.75
CA PHE A 162 9.10 -8.59 15.98
C PHE A 162 8.82 -7.25 15.27
N TYR A 163 7.61 -7.04 14.76
CA TYR A 163 7.25 -5.84 14.01
C TYR A 163 5.74 -5.60 14.06
N THR A 164 5.35 -4.39 14.47
CA THR A 164 3.97 -3.90 14.42
C THR A 164 3.77 -3.17 13.09
N PRO A 165 2.77 -3.52 12.26
CA PRO A 165 2.52 -2.81 11.01
C PRO A 165 2.40 -1.30 11.24
N ALA A 166 3.12 -0.50 10.44
CA ALA A 166 3.21 0.94 10.60
C ALA A 166 1.83 1.62 10.63
N GLU A 167 0.87 1.08 9.88
CA GLU A 167 -0.50 1.58 9.83
C GLU A 167 -1.20 1.49 11.19
N VAL A 168 -1.01 0.39 11.93
CA VAL A 168 -1.56 0.23 13.28
C VAL A 168 -0.81 1.12 14.26
N SER A 169 0.51 1.22 14.13
CA SER A 169 1.34 2.10 14.98
C SER A 169 0.89 3.57 14.89
N ARG A 170 0.54 4.05 13.69
CA ARG A 170 0.00 5.41 13.50
C ARG A 170 -1.34 5.61 14.20
N ILE A 171 -2.26 4.64 14.10
CA ILE A 171 -3.53 4.68 14.86
C ILE A 171 -3.24 4.76 16.36
N MET A 172 -2.37 3.89 16.87
CA MET A 172 -2.01 3.87 18.29
C MET A 172 -1.43 5.19 18.78
N ALA A 173 -0.56 5.83 17.99
CA ALA A 173 0.00 7.14 18.32
C ALA A 173 -1.09 8.22 18.45
N GLN A 174 -2.06 8.24 17.53
CA GLN A 174 -3.14 9.23 17.53
C GLN A 174 -4.16 9.01 18.66
N VAL A 175 -4.52 7.76 18.98
CA VAL A 175 -5.49 7.47 20.05
C VAL A 175 -4.97 7.75 21.47
N LEU A 176 -3.66 7.96 21.64
CA LEU A 176 -3.12 8.48 22.89
C LEU A 176 -3.47 9.95 23.10
N GLU A 177 -3.81 10.69 22.05
CA GLU A 177 -4.08 12.14 22.06
C GLU A 177 -3.01 12.91 22.85
N ILE A 178 -1.74 12.64 22.55
CA ILE A 178 -0.62 13.37 23.16
C ILE A 178 -0.74 14.85 22.76
N PRO A 179 -0.73 15.80 23.71
CA PRO A 179 -0.81 17.22 23.37
C PRO A 179 0.37 17.65 22.49
N LYS A 180 0.10 18.45 21.45
CA LYS A 180 1.15 18.98 20.54
C LYS A 180 2.19 19.83 21.29
N ASP A 181 1.83 20.41 22.42
CA ASP A 181 2.69 21.21 23.31
C ASP A 181 3.33 20.39 24.44
N ALA A 182 3.20 19.05 24.42
CA ALA A 182 3.84 18.18 25.39
C ALA A 182 5.35 18.49 25.48
N PRO A 183 5.91 18.71 26.68
CA PRO A 183 7.34 18.95 26.83
C PRO A 183 8.12 17.66 26.57
N ARG A 184 9.40 17.77 26.18
CA ARG A 184 10.31 16.63 25.96
C ARG A 184 10.48 15.72 27.19
N SER A 185 10.18 16.23 28.39
CA SER A 185 10.15 15.45 29.64
C SER A 185 8.94 14.51 29.77
N THR A 186 7.94 14.63 28.89
CA THR A 186 6.82 13.70 28.80
C THR A 186 7.34 12.32 28.43
N THR A 187 6.90 11.30 29.16
CA THR A 187 7.47 9.95 29.08
C THR A 187 6.55 8.97 28.36
N VAL A 188 7.11 8.18 27.46
CA VAL A 188 6.43 7.04 26.80
C VAL A 188 7.19 5.75 27.08
N TYR A 189 6.46 4.68 27.39
CA TYR A 189 7.01 3.37 27.70
C TYR A 189 6.42 2.25 26.85
N ASP A 190 7.28 1.40 26.27
CA ASP A 190 6.88 0.12 25.69
C ASP A 190 7.62 -1.05 26.37
N PRO A 191 6.94 -1.87 27.18
CA PRO A 191 7.53 -3.01 27.86
C PRO A 191 7.90 -4.17 26.93
N THR A 192 7.53 -4.13 25.66
CA THR A 192 7.75 -5.22 24.69
C THR A 192 8.06 -4.58 23.34
N CYS A 193 9.05 -3.69 23.32
CA CYS A 193 9.19 -2.69 22.27
C CYS A 193 9.56 -3.27 20.90
N GLY A 194 10.00 -4.53 20.83
CA GLY A 194 10.41 -5.15 19.57
C GLY A 194 11.47 -4.28 18.90
N SER A 195 11.23 -3.93 17.63
CA SER A 195 12.09 -3.04 16.84
C SER A 195 12.08 -1.57 17.24
N GLY A 196 11.28 -1.16 18.23
CA GLY A 196 11.07 0.24 18.60
C GLY A 196 10.18 1.03 17.63
N SER A 197 9.72 0.44 16.52
CA SER A 197 8.90 1.15 15.51
C SER A 197 7.63 1.79 16.08
N LEU A 198 6.97 1.11 17.02
CA LEU A 198 5.77 1.66 17.67
C LEU A 198 6.10 2.90 18.52
N LEU A 199 7.20 2.87 19.26
CA LEU A 199 7.68 4.00 20.06
C LEU A 199 8.06 5.20 19.18
N ILE A 200 8.70 4.95 18.03
CA ILE A 200 9.06 5.98 17.05
C ILE A 200 7.81 6.71 16.56
N LYS A 201 6.77 5.98 16.09
CA LYS A 201 5.54 6.63 15.62
C LYS A 201 4.82 7.45 16.70
N VAL A 202 4.95 7.06 17.97
CA VAL A 202 4.45 7.88 19.09
C VAL A 202 5.30 9.12 19.29
N ALA A 203 6.63 9.01 19.23
CA ALA A 203 7.52 10.16 19.32
C ALA A 203 7.29 11.16 18.19
N ASP A 204 7.10 10.69 16.95
CA ASP A 204 6.81 11.53 15.77
C ASP A 204 5.51 12.33 15.92
N SER A 205 4.54 11.80 16.67
CA SER A 205 3.28 12.51 16.96
C SER A 205 3.42 13.69 17.92
N ALA A 206 4.59 13.83 18.57
CA ALA A 206 4.90 14.89 19.53
C ALA A 206 6.00 15.81 18.97
N PRO A 207 5.67 17.02 18.46
CA PRO A 207 6.63 17.90 17.77
C PRO A 207 7.87 18.30 18.57
N ASN A 208 7.80 18.29 19.91
CA ASN A 208 8.92 18.61 20.79
C ASN A 208 9.77 17.39 21.20
N GLY A 209 9.42 16.20 20.70
CA GLY A 209 9.96 14.90 21.11
C GLY A 209 9.44 14.43 22.48
N LEU A 210 9.77 13.18 22.83
CA LEU A 210 9.40 12.54 24.10
C LEU A 210 10.63 11.90 24.76
N SER A 211 10.53 11.62 26.06
CA SER A 211 11.47 10.76 26.78
C SER A 211 11.03 9.29 26.59
N ILE A 212 11.79 8.56 25.77
CA ILE A 212 11.43 7.22 25.29
C ILE A 212 12.06 6.15 26.18
N TYR A 213 11.22 5.23 26.67
CA TYR A 213 11.61 4.08 27.47
C TYR A 213 11.12 2.79 26.82
N GLY A 214 11.99 1.77 26.73
CA GLY A 214 11.63 0.49 26.12
C GLY A 214 12.29 -0.70 26.80
N GLN A 215 11.63 -1.85 26.76
CA GLN A 215 12.21 -3.12 27.17
C GLN A 215 11.99 -4.18 26.10
N GLU A 216 13.05 -4.92 25.75
CA GLU A 216 13.00 -6.01 24.78
C GLU A 216 13.78 -7.22 25.32
N LYS A 217 13.20 -8.41 25.15
CA LYS A 217 13.77 -9.67 25.65
C LYS A 217 14.83 -10.23 24.72
N ASP A 218 14.56 -10.23 23.42
CA ASP A 218 15.44 -10.82 22.42
C ASP A 218 16.61 -9.90 22.11
N ASN A 219 17.85 -10.41 22.22
CA ASN A 219 19.06 -9.58 22.06
C ASN A 219 19.18 -8.98 20.67
N ALA A 220 18.88 -9.76 19.62
CA ALA A 220 18.98 -9.28 18.24
C ALA A 220 17.93 -8.18 17.98
N THR A 221 16.71 -8.36 18.50
CA THR A 221 15.62 -7.40 18.37
C THR A 221 15.88 -6.13 19.19
N TRP A 222 16.45 -6.26 20.39
CA TRP A 222 16.92 -5.13 21.19
C TRP A 222 17.97 -4.30 20.44
N ALA A 223 18.96 -4.95 19.83
CA ALA A 223 19.96 -4.29 19.00
C ALA A 223 19.33 -3.52 17.83
N LEU A 224 18.37 -4.15 17.13
CA LEU A 224 17.60 -3.49 16.06
C LEU A 224 16.89 -2.23 16.56
N SER A 225 16.26 -2.29 17.74
CA SER A 225 15.56 -1.14 18.31
C SER A 225 16.48 0.06 18.59
N ARG A 226 17.69 -0.19 19.09
CA ARG A 226 18.67 0.87 19.36
C ARG A 226 19.16 1.53 18.08
N MET A 227 19.48 0.73 17.05
CA MET A 227 19.82 1.27 15.72
C MET A 227 18.66 2.08 15.15
N ASN A 228 17.44 1.55 15.22
CA ASN A 228 16.25 2.18 14.67
C ASN A 228 15.96 3.55 15.32
N MET A 229 16.11 3.65 16.65
CA MET A 229 15.97 4.91 17.37
C MET A 229 16.98 5.97 16.90
N ILE A 230 18.25 5.59 16.73
CA ILE A 230 19.30 6.52 16.29
C ILE A 230 19.04 7.00 14.86
N LEU A 231 18.59 6.11 13.96
CA LEU A 231 18.28 6.45 12.57
C LEU A 231 17.11 7.44 12.45
N HIS A 232 16.21 7.47 13.44
CA HIS A 232 15.07 8.39 13.52
C HIS A 232 15.33 9.57 14.48
N GLY A 233 16.59 9.93 14.75
CA GLY A 233 16.93 11.10 15.58
C GLY A 233 16.49 11.02 17.05
N ASN A 234 16.27 9.80 17.55
CA ASN A 234 15.89 9.52 18.94
C ASN A 234 17.08 8.95 19.73
N GLU A 235 18.26 9.57 19.65
CA GLU A 235 19.49 9.05 20.26
C GLU A 235 19.44 9.02 21.81
N THR A 236 18.56 9.82 22.44
CA THR A 236 18.42 9.90 23.90
C THR A 236 17.48 8.86 24.52
N HIS A 237 17.17 7.78 23.81
CA HIS A 237 16.30 6.70 24.29
C HIS A 237 16.92 5.88 25.44
N ASP A 238 16.10 5.30 26.31
CA ASP A 238 16.52 4.29 27.31
C ASP A 238 15.80 2.96 27.00
N ILE A 239 16.41 2.13 26.15
CA ILE A 239 15.91 0.80 25.81
C ILE A 239 16.81 -0.27 26.43
N ARG A 240 16.23 -1.11 27.30
CA ARG A 240 16.98 -2.11 28.09
C ARG A 240 16.65 -3.53 27.65
N GLN A 241 17.66 -4.38 27.62
CA GLN A 241 17.50 -5.81 27.34
C GLN A 241 17.01 -6.57 28.59
N GLY A 242 15.95 -7.38 28.46
CA GLY A 242 15.48 -8.30 29.51
C GLY A 242 14.01 -8.69 29.38
N ASP A 243 13.59 -9.76 30.06
CA ASP A 243 12.17 -10.16 30.09
C ASP A 243 11.36 -9.29 31.06
N THR A 244 10.35 -8.61 30.53
CA THR A 244 9.53 -7.63 31.26
C THR A 244 8.81 -8.17 32.48
N LEU A 245 8.38 -9.44 32.45
CA LEU A 245 7.60 -10.02 33.53
C LEU A 245 8.51 -10.52 34.64
N SER A 246 9.53 -11.32 34.30
CA SER A 246 10.47 -11.89 35.29
C SER A 246 11.53 -10.90 35.78
N ASP A 247 11.98 -9.98 34.92
CA ASP A 247 13.11 -9.08 35.16
C ASP A 247 12.80 -7.66 34.65
N PRO A 248 11.81 -6.96 35.26
CA PRO A 248 11.45 -5.60 34.86
C PRO A 248 12.62 -4.64 35.09
N LYS A 249 13.03 -3.92 34.03
CA LYS A 249 14.22 -3.05 34.08
C LYS A 249 13.96 -1.63 34.56
N PHE A 250 12.70 -1.19 34.58
CA PHE A 250 12.32 0.16 35.01
C PHE A 250 11.65 0.12 36.37
N LEU A 251 12.47 0.28 37.41
CA LEU A 251 12.06 0.26 38.81
C LEU A 251 12.39 1.60 39.50
N LYS A 252 11.49 2.05 40.37
CA LYS A 252 11.73 3.12 41.34
C LYS A 252 11.72 2.52 42.74
N GLY A 253 12.91 2.17 43.23
CA GLY A 253 13.04 1.35 44.45
C GLY A 253 12.51 -0.06 44.21
N GLU A 254 11.55 -0.51 45.01
CA GLU A 254 10.91 -1.83 44.85
C GLU A 254 9.64 -1.84 44.01
N GLN A 255 9.25 -0.69 43.44
CA GLN A 255 8.03 -0.53 42.65
C GLN A 255 8.37 -0.33 41.17
N LEU A 256 7.43 -0.68 40.28
CA LEU A 256 7.55 -0.33 38.87
C LEU A 256 7.59 1.19 38.72
N GLN A 257 8.48 1.67 37.85
CA GLN A 257 8.47 3.07 37.42
C GLN A 257 7.16 3.37 36.67
N THR A 258 6.67 4.60 36.80
CA THR A 258 5.43 5.04 36.13
C THR A 258 5.71 6.09 35.06
N PHE A 259 4.94 6.02 33.97
CA PHE A 259 5.10 6.84 32.77
C PHE A 259 3.79 7.57 32.41
N ASP A 260 3.88 8.63 31.61
CA ASP A 260 2.71 9.40 31.15
C ASP A 260 1.90 8.58 30.14
N TYR A 261 2.61 7.93 29.22
CA TYR A 261 2.02 7.08 28.20
C TYR A 261 2.64 5.69 28.17
N PHE A 262 1.85 4.69 27.77
CA PHE A 262 2.39 3.42 27.28
C PHE A 262 1.84 3.07 25.91
N VAL A 263 2.65 2.38 25.12
CA VAL A 263 2.23 1.66 23.91
C VAL A 263 2.82 0.27 23.94
N ALA A 264 2.11 -0.73 23.42
CA ALA A 264 2.69 -2.07 23.30
C ALA A 264 1.98 -2.95 22.28
N ASN A 265 2.77 -3.83 21.68
CA ASN A 265 2.30 -5.03 20.99
C ASN A 265 2.95 -6.26 21.66
N PRO A 266 2.46 -6.67 22.85
CA PRO A 266 3.05 -7.76 23.59
C PRO A 266 2.89 -9.09 22.83
N PRO A 267 3.73 -10.08 23.13
CA PRO A 267 3.60 -11.39 22.54
C PRO A 267 2.27 -12.07 22.91
N PHE A 268 1.51 -12.48 21.90
CA PHE A 268 0.19 -13.06 22.12
C PHE A 268 0.27 -14.44 22.77
N SER A 269 -0.53 -14.62 23.81
CA SER A 269 -0.85 -15.88 24.48
C SER A 269 0.39 -16.69 24.88
N VAL A 270 1.41 -16.01 25.43
CA VAL A 270 2.62 -16.65 25.96
C VAL A 270 2.24 -17.64 27.06
N LYS A 271 2.51 -18.92 26.83
CA LYS A 271 2.17 -20.02 27.76
C LYS A 271 3.16 -20.18 28.91
N THR A 272 4.33 -19.56 28.80
CA THR A 272 5.47 -19.73 29.71
C THR A 272 5.84 -18.41 30.40
N TRP A 273 4.89 -17.50 30.54
CA TRP A 273 5.13 -16.14 31.04
C TRP A 273 5.53 -16.12 32.52
N LYS A 274 5.18 -17.18 33.27
CA LYS A 274 5.48 -17.35 34.69
C LYS A 274 6.91 -17.85 34.97
N ASN A 275 7.68 -18.18 33.92
CA ASN A 275 9.07 -18.62 34.09
C ASN A 275 9.92 -17.48 34.67
N GLY A 276 10.52 -17.68 35.85
CA GLY A 276 11.31 -16.65 36.54
C GLY A 276 10.48 -15.52 37.15
N PHE A 277 9.16 -15.65 37.19
CA PHE A 277 8.26 -14.67 37.81
C PHE A 277 8.24 -14.87 39.33
N ASP A 278 9.24 -14.34 40.02
CA ASP A 278 9.40 -14.52 41.47
C ASP A 278 8.77 -13.38 42.30
N LYS A 279 8.59 -12.20 41.70
CA LYS A 279 8.04 -11.00 42.35
C LYS A 279 6.97 -10.35 41.48
N GLU A 280 5.83 -10.03 42.09
CA GLU A 280 4.69 -9.43 41.40
C GLU A 280 4.83 -7.93 41.12
N TYR A 281 5.66 -7.22 41.89
CA TYR A 281 5.81 -5.76 41.83
C TYR A 281 4.47 -4.98 41.94
N GLY A 282 3.47 -5.56 42.62
CA GLY A 282 2.14 -4.97 42.79
C GLY A 282 1.33 -4.87 41.50
N ARG A 283 1.67 -5.66 40.46
CA ARG A 283 0.95 -5.67 39.17
C ARG A 283 -0.51 -6.13 39.31
N PHE A 284 -0.79 -7.00 40.28
CA PHE A 284 -2.10 -7.63 40.46
C PHE A 284 -2.90 -7.02 41.62
N ASP A 285 -2.54 -5.82 42.09
CA ASP A 285 -3.20 -5.17 43.23
C ASP A 285 -4.72 -4.97 43.00
N GLY A 286 -5.50 -5.82 43.67
CA GLY A 286 -6.96 -5.88 43.56
C GLY A 286 -7.49 -6.50 42.27
N PHE A 287 -6.66 -7.22 41.52
CA PHE A 287 -7.05 -8.05 40.37
C PHE A 287 -6.88 -9.54 40.70
N ALA A 288 -7.56 -10.42 39.96
CA ALA A 288 -7.23 -11.85 40.01
C ALA A 288 -5.88 -12.11 39.30
N GLU A 289 -5.17 -13.17 39.70
CA GLU A 289 -3.94 -13.57 39.02
C GLU A 289 -4.25 -14.07 37.58
N PRO A 290 -3.51 -13.62 36.55
CA PRO A 290 -3.64 -14.13 35.19
C PRO A 290 -3.42 -15.65 35.09
N PRO A 291 -4.06 -16.35 34.14
CA PRO A 291 -3.85 -17.78 33.96
C PRO A 291 -2.41 -18.13 33.58
N GLU A 292 -1.83 -19.18 34.18
CA GLU A 292 -0.43 -19.57 33.94
C GLU A 292 -0.12 -19.89 32.47
N LYS A 293 -1.10 -20.40 31.72
CA LYS A 293 -0.96 -20.76 30.30
C LYS A 293 -1.30 -19.60 29.35
N ASN A 294 -1.52 -18.40 29.86
CA ASN A 294 -1.84 -17.24 29.04
C ASN A 294 -1.40 -15.91 29.67
N GLY A 295 -0.34 -15.32 29.12
CA GLY A 295 0.27 -14.09 29.63
C GLY A 295 -0.40 -12.78 29.20
N ASP A 296 -1.46 -12.79 28.39
CA ASP A 296 -2.04 -11.56 27.82
C ASP A 296 -2.39 -10.51 28.91
N TYR A 297 -3.11 -10.94 29.95
CA TYR A 297 -3.43 -10.06 31.09
C TYR A 297 -2.25 -9.77 32.01
N ALA A 298 -1.21 -10.60 32.04
CA ALA A 298 0.00 -10.32 32.82
C ALA A 298 0.74 -9.10 32.25
N PHE A 299 0.85 -9.01 30.92
CA PHE A 299 1.39 -7.83 30.24
C PHE A 299 0.48 -6.61 30.40
N LEU A 300 -0.84 -6.75 30.20
CA LEU A 300 -1.78 -5.64 30.38
C LEU A 300 -1.71 -5.06 31.80
N LEU A 301 -1.72 -5.90 32.83
CA LEU A 301 -1.63 -5.45 34.22
C LEU A 301 -0.26 -4.87 34.57
N HIS A 302 0.83 -5.34 33.95
CA HIS A 302 2.13 -4.67 34.03
C HIS A 302 2.01 -3.23 33.51
N MET A 303 1.48 -3.03 32.31
CA MET A 303 1.33 -1.70 31.70
C MET A 303 0.43 -0.78 32.52
N VAL A 304 -0.72 -1.30 33.00
CA VAL A 304 -1.63 -0.57 33.88
C VAL A 304 -0.91 -0.16 35.17
N LYS A 305 -0.05 -1.00 35.74
CA LYS A 305 0.73 -0.65 36.95
C LYS A 305 1.80 0.40 36.67
N SER A 306 2.46 0.33 35.50
CA SER A 306 3.48 1.28 35.04
C SER A 306 2.92 2.59 34.47
N LEU A 307 1.61 2.82 34.54
CA LEU A 307 0.98 4.06 34.07
C LEU A 307 0.71 5.02 35.25
N LYS A 308 1.03 6.31 35.09
CA LYS A 308 0.69 7.37 36.06
C LYS A 308 -0.82 7.48 36.29
N SER A 309 -1.25 8.11 37.39
CA SER A 309 -2.67 8.22 37.77
C SER A 309 -3.54 8.99 36.78
N ASP A 310 -2.94 9.82 35.94
CA ASP A 310 -3.55 10.62 34.88
C ASP A 310 -3.02 10.24 33.49
N GLY A 311 -2.29 9.13 33.40
CA GLY A 311 -1.72 8.64 32.14
C GLY A 311 -2.73 7.90 31.26
N ARG A 312 -2.34 7.71 30.01
CA ARG A 312 -3.11 6.97 28.99
C ARG A 312 -2.21 5.99 28.25
N GLY A 313 -2.74 4.85 27.82
CA GLY A 313 -1.97 3.91 27.01
C GLY A 313 -2.83 3.14 26.01
N ALA A 314 -2.17 2.59 25.00
CA ALA A 314 -2.80 1.76 23.98
C ALA A 314 -2.05 0.43 23.87
N VAL A 315 -2.77 -0.69 23.81
CA VAL A 315 -2.15 -2.02 23.65
C VAL A 315 -2.88 -2.85 22.62
N ILE A 316 -2.14 -3.57 21.79
CA ILE A 316 -2.69 -4.57 20.88
C ILE A 316 -2.78 -5.91 21.60
N LEU A 317 -3.97 -6.52 21.63
CA LEU A 317 -4.19 -7.85 22.21
C LEU A 317 -5.09 -8.70 21.30
N PRO A 318 -5.01 -10.04 21.36
CA PRO A 318 -5.93 -10.90 20.63
C PRO A 318 -7.35 -10.75 21.19
N HIS A 319 -8.38 -10.90 20.35
CA HIS A 319 -9.80 -10.77 20.78
C HIS A 319 -10.18 -11.65 21.98
N GLY A 320 -9.46 -12.75 22.23
CA GLY A 320 -9.70 -13.62 23.38
C GLY A 320 -9.76 -12.86 24.73
N VAL A 321 -8.97 -11.80 24.91
CA VAL A 321 -9.01 -11.01 26.17
C VAL A 321 -10.39 -10.38 26.41
N LEU A 322 -11.14 -10.10 25.35
CA LEU A 322 -12.46 -9.47 25.41
C LEU A 322 -13.55 -10.40 25.97
N PHE A 323 -13.41 -11.72 25.83
CA PHE A 323 -14.52 -12.64 26.11
C PHE A 323 -14.15 -13.95 26.83
N ARG A 324 -12.87 -14.29 26.99
CA ARG A 324 -12.48 -15.50 27.74
C ARG A 324 -12.99 -15.44 29.19
N GLY A 325 -13.35 -16.61 29.72
CA GLY A 325 -13.96 -16.79 31.04
C GLY A 325 -12.97 -16.89 32.20
N ASN A 326 -13.40 -17.46 33.32
CA ASN A 326 -12.58 -17.73 34.52
C ASN A 326 -11.88 -16.48 35.08
N THR A 327 -10.60 -16.59 35.48
CA THR A 327 -9.85 -15.48 36.08
C THR A 327 -9.71 -14.29 35.12
N GLU A 328 -9.63 -14.50 33.80
CA GLU A 328 -9.64 -13.41 32.81
C GLU A 328 -10.95 -12.61 32.84
N ALA A 329 -12.09 -13.26 33.08
CA ALA A 329 -13.36 -12.55 33.24
C ALA A 329 -13.39 -11.69 34.50
N ALA A 330 -12.83 -12.17 35.61
CA ALA A 330 -12.72 -11.40 36.85
C ALA A 330 -11.77 -10.19 36.70
N ILE A 331 -10.64 -10.36 35.99
CA ILE A 331 -9.72 -9.25 35.69
C ILE A 331 -10.43 -8.21 34.82
N ARG A 332 -11.12 -8.66 33.75
CA ARG A 332 -11.85 -7.78 32.84
C ARG A 332 -12.96 -7.00 33.54
N GLU A 333 -13.77 -7.68 34.35
CA GLU A 333 -14.81 -7.06 35.17
C GLU A 333 -14.23 -5.95 36.07
N GLU A 334 -13.09 -6.21 36.70
CA GLU A 334 -12.44 -5.21 37.56
C GLU A 334 -11.86 -4.03 36.77
N LEU A 335 -11.25 -4.27 35.59
CA LEU A 335 -10.80 -3.19 34.70
C LEU A 335 -11.97 -2.29 34.28
N ILE A 336 -13.13 -2.88 33.97
CA ILE A 336 -14.35 -2.16 33.60
C ILE A 336 -14.93 -1.39 34.80
N ARG A 337 -14.99 -2.02 35.98
CA ARG A 337 -15.53 -1.38 37.21
C ARG A 337 -14.70 -0.19 37.68
N ARG A 338 -13.38 -0.27 37.55
CA ARG A 338 -12.47 0.87 37.78
C ARG A 338 -12.54 1.91 36.67
N GLY A 339 -13.31 1.63 35.62
CA GLY A 339 -13.47 2.47 34.45
C GLY A 339 -12.20 2.59 33.63
N LEU A 340 -11.21 1.70 33.73
CA LEU A 340 -9.88 1.93 33.13
C LEU A 340 -9.86 1.83 31.60
N ILE A 341 -10.77 1.05 31.02
CA ILE A 341 -10.89 0.90 29.55
C ILE A 341 -11.69 2.08 29.01
N LYS A 342 -11.06 2.90 28.18
CA LYS A 342 -11.71 4.03 27.49
C LYS A 342 -12.37 3.58 26.19
N ALA A 343 -11.65 2.80 25.39
CA ALA A 343 -12.13 2.36 24.08
C ALA A 343 -11.54 1.00 23.66
N ILE A 344 -12.23 0.36 22.71
CA ILE A 344 -11.83 -0.90 22.07
C ILE A 344 -12.01 -0.75 20.57
N ILE A 345 -10.93 -0.98 19.81
CA ILE A 345 -10.92 -0.90 18.35
C ILE A 345 -10.61 -2.28 17.80
N GLY A 346 -11.59 -2.95 17.19
CA GLY A 346 -11.41 -4.22 16.50
C GLY A 346 -10.72 -4.02 15.16
N LEU A 347 -9.61 -4.74 14.93
CA LEU A 347 -8.84 -4.64 13.68
C LEU A 347 -9.19 -5.78 12.72
N PRO A 348 -8.90 -5.62 11.41
CA PRO A 348 -8.99 -6.71 10.45
C PRO A 348 -8.17 -7.94 10.85
N ALA A 349 -8.70 -9.13 10.54
CA ALA A 349 -7.93 -10.36 10.63
C ALA A 349 -6.74 -10.35 9.64
N ASN A 350 -5.79 -11.27 9.80
CA ASN A 350 -4.63 -11.41 8.90
C ASN A 350 -3.77 -10.14 8.70
N LEU A 351 -3.84 -9.18 9.61
CA LEU A 351 -3.07 -7.94 9.55
C LEU A 351 -1.64 -8.12 10.10
N PHE A 352 -1.49 -8.91 11.15
CA PHE A 352 -0.20 -9.12 11.82
C PHE A 352 0.64 -10.23 11.16
N TYR A 353 1.96 -10.05 11.15
CA TYR A 353 2.87 -11.09 10.71
C TYR A 353 2.95 -12.23 11.75
N GLY A 354 3.07 -13.48 11.27
CA GLY A 354 3.16 -14.66 12.13
C GLY A 354 1.86 -15.13 12.80
N THR A 355 0.73 -14.47 12.60
CA THR A 355 -0.61 -14.94 13.02
C THR A 355 -1.68 -14.49 12.03
N GLY A 356 -2.78 -15.25 11.91
CA GLY A 356 -3.98 -14.85 11.17
C GLY A 356 -5.13 -14.36 12.05
N ILE A 357 -4.96 -14.47 13.37
CA ILE A 357 -5.99 -14.19 14.37
C ILE A 357 -6.29 -12.68 14.38
N PRO A 358 -7.57 -12.26 14.46
CA PRO A 358 -7.94 -10.87 14.66
C PRO A 358 -7.48 -10.35 16.04
N ALA A 359 -7.02 -9.10 16.05
CA ALA A 359 -6.59 -8.40 17.26
C ALA A 359 -7.39 -7.12 17.44
N CYS A 360 -7.33 -6.56 18.64
CA CYS A 360 -7.94 -5.28 18.96
C CYS A 360 -6.93 -4.37 19.64
N ILE A 361 -7.11 -3.07 19.49
CA ILE A 361 -6.46 -2.05 20.32
C ILE A 361 -7.37 -1.81 21.53
N ILE A 362 -6.81 -1.94 22.74
CA ILE A 362 -7.47 -1.51 23.98
C ILE A 362 -6.81 -0.21 24.42
N VAL A 363 -7.62 0.84 24.52
CA VAL A 363 -7.18 2.14 25.05
C VAL A 363 -7.49 2.20 26.54
N ILE A 364 -6.44 2.35 27.35
CA ILE A 364 -6.51 2.54 28.80
C ILE A 364 -6.36 4.02 29.09
N ASP A 365 -7.25 4.59 29.89
CA ASP A 365 -7.14 5.97 30.35
C ASP A 365 -7.46 6.05 31.83
N LYS A 366 -6.47 6.43 32.65
CA LYS A 366 -6.68 6.59 34.10
C LYS A 366 -7.25 7.95 34.45
N LYS A 367 -7.12 8.93 33.56
CA LYS A 367 -7.78 10.23 33.72
C LYS A 367 -9.29 10.00 33.66
N GLU A 368 -10.01 10.53 34.65
CA GLU A 368 -11.48 10.44 34.74
C GLU A 368 -12.05 9.01 34.76
N ALA A 369 -11.24 8.00 35.08
CA ALA A 369 -11.69 6.60 35.09
C ALA A 369 -12.87 6.37 36.05
N ALA A 370 -12.87 7.04 37.20
CA ALA A 370 -13.93 6.93 38.21
C ALA A 370 -15.30 7.47 37.75
N SER A 371 -15.35 8.34 36.73
CA SER A 371 -16.58 8.93 36.20
C SER A 371 -16.99 8.34 34.84
N ARG A 372 -16.28 7.32 34.34
CA ARG A 372 -16.53 6.73 33.03
C ARG A 372 -17.83 5.91 33.03
N THR A 373 -18.73 6.20 32.10
CA THR A 373 -20.08 5.62 32.02
C THR A 373 -20.26 4.55 30.95
N GLY A 374 -19.25 4.34 30.10
CA GLY A 374 -19.27 3.37 29.02
C GLY A 374 -17.90 3.16 28.39
N ILE A 375 -17.85 2.29 27.38
CA ILE A 375 -16.67 2.01 26.58
C ILE A 375 -17.01 2.32 25.12
N PHE A 376 -16.20 3.16 24.47
CA PHE A 376 -16.37 3.44 23.05
C PHE A 376 -15.82 2.26 22.23
N MET A 377 -16.66 1.64 21.40
CA MET A 377 -16.26 0.50 20.58
C MET A 377 -16.28 0.87 19.10
N ILE A 378 -15.24 0.46 18.37
CA ILE A 378 -15.15 0.55 16.91
C ILE A 378 -14.89 -0.84 16.34
N ASP A 379 -15.69 -1.28 15.37
CA ASP A 379 -15.42 -2.48 14.57
C ASP A 379 -14.86 -2.09 13.20
N ALA A 380 -13.54 -2.04 13.09
CA ALA A 380 -12.85 -1.77 11.83
C ALA A 380 -12.49 -3.05 11.06
N SER A 381 -13.08 -4.20 11.40
CA SER A 381 -12.67 -5.50 10.84
C SER A 381 -12.85 -5.63 9.32
N LYS A 382 -13.74 -4.84 8.72
CA LYS A 382 -14.02 -4.79 7.27
C LYS A 382 -13.18 -3.76 6.50
N GLY A 383 -12.53 -2.82 7.17
CA GLY A 383 -11.75 -1.75 6.53
C GLY A 383 -10.33 -2.20 6.22
N PHE A 384 -10.10 -2.81 5.07
CA PHE A 384 -8.77 -3.19 4.60
C PHE A 384 -8.72 -3.41 3.08
N GLU A 385 -7.51 -3.51 2.54
CA GLU A 385 -7.21 -4.09 1.23
C GLU A 385 -6.43 -5.41 1.36
N LYS A 386 -6.52 -6.24 0.31
CA LYS A 386 -5.74 -7.48 0.22
C LYS A 386 -4.33 -7.18 -0.28
N ASP A 387 -3.32 -7.60 0.48
CA ASP A 387 -1.91 -7.54 0.12
C ASP A 387 -1.33 -8.97 0.17
N GLY A 388 -1.50 -9.69 -0.95
CA GLY A 388 -1.20 -11.11 -1.05
C GLY A 388 -2.00 -11.95 -0.03
N ALA A 389 -1.31 -12.66 0.86
CA ALA A 389 -1.93 -13.47 1.91
C ALA A 389 -2.31 -12.66 3.17
N LYS A 390 -1.97 -11.36 3.21
CA LYS A 390 -2.19 -10.47 4.35
C LYS A 390 -3.22 -9.41 4.02
N ASN A 391 -3.77 -8.81 5.06
CA ASN A 391 -4.63 -7.64 4.96
C ASN A 391 -3.83 -6.41 5.36
N ARG A 392 -4.07 -5.28 4.69
CA ARG A 392 -3.43 -4.00 4.97
C ARG A 392 -4.49 -2.92 5.19
N LEU A 393 -4.25 -2.03 6.15
CA LEU A 393 -5.08 -0.83 6.31
C LEU A 393 -4.67 0.19 5.26
N ARG A 394 -5.64 0.70 4.52
CA ARG A 394 -5.41 1.83 3.62
C ARG A 394 -5.35 3.14 4.41
N PRO A 395 -4.79 4.22 3.84
CA PRO A 395 -4.90 5.58 4.37
C PRO A 395 -6.31 5.94 4.86
N ARG A 396 -7.35 5.65 4.08
CA ARG A 396 -8.74 5.90 4.46
C ARG A 396 -9.22 5.12 5.67
N ASP A 397 -8.79 3.86 5.81
CA ASP A 397 -9.22 3.00 6.91
C ASP A 397 -8.62 3.51 8.23
N MET A 398 -7.33 3.89 8.22
CA MET A 398 -6.68 4.52 9.37
C MET A 398 -7.37 5.83 9.74
N ARG A 399 -7.59 6.70 8.75
CA ARG A 399 -8.16 8.03 8.96
C ARG A 399 -9.56 7.95 9.56
N LYS A 400 -10.42 7.07 9.03
CA LYS A 400 -11.76 6.82 9.57
C LYS A 400 -11.75 6.34 11.02
N ILE A 401 -10.84 5.42 11.37
CA ILE A 401 -10.69 4.95 12.76
C ILE A 401 -10.33 6.10 13.68
N ILE A 402 -9.34 6.91 13.28
CA ILE A 402 -8.83 8.04 14.08
C ILE A 402 -9.92 9.11 14.25
N ASP A 403 -10.55 9.55 13.17
CA ASP A 403 -11.58 10.59 13.21
C ASP A 403 -12.78 10.14 14.06
N THR A 404 -13.25 8.92 13.86
CA THR A 404 -14.37 8.34 14.64
C THR A 404 -14.02 8.27 16.13
N TYR A 405 -12.80 7.84 16.48
CA TYR A 405 -12.34 7.78 17.87
C TYR A 405 -12.22 9.17 18.51
N LEU A 406 -11.58 10.12 17.83
CA LEU A 406 -11.33 11.47 18.34
C LEU A 406 -12.63 12.27 18.50
N ALA A 407 -13.58 12.10 17.56
CA ALA A 407 -14.90 12.72 17.65
C ALA A 407 -15.82 12.04 18.67
N GLY A 408 -15.59 10.76 18.98
CA GLY A 408 -16.52 9.95 19.76
C GLY A 408 -17.87 9.76 19.06
N GLU A 409 -17.86 9.76 17.73
CA GLU A 409 -19.06 9.71 16.88
C GLU A 409 -19.63 8.29 16.80
N GLU A 410 -20.93 8.13 17.03
CA GLU A 410 -21.59 6.86 16.78
C GLU A 410 -21.88 6.73 15.28
N VAL A 411 -21.39 5.65 14.69
CA VAL A 411 -21.53 5.36 13.26
C VAL A 411 -22.22 4.02 13.13
N GLU A 412 -23.36 3.99 12.42
CA GLU A 412 -24.15 2.78 12.24
C GLU A 412 -23.27 1.62 11.75
N ARG A 413 -23.39 0.46 12.41
CA ARG A 413 -22.63 -0.79 12.13
C ARG A 413 -21.11 -0.64 12.18
N TYR A 414 -20.57 0.43 12.77
CA TYR A 414 -19.13 0.68 12.81
C TYR A 414 -18.64 1.13 14.19
N ALA A 415 -19.30 2.09 14.83
CA ALA A 415 -18.87 2.63 16.12
C ALA A 415 -20.04 2.97 17.04
N ARG A 416 -19.88 2.72 18.34
CA ARG A 416 -20.92 2.95 19.35
C ARG A 416 -20.33 3.19 20.74
N MET A 417 -20.92 4.12 21.51
CA MET A 417 -20.65 4.22 22.94
C MET A 417 -21.50 3.20 23.70
N VAL A 418 -20.86 2.15 24.21
CA VAL A 418 -21.57 1.07 24.93
C VAL A 418 -21.65 1.40 26.43
N PRO A 419 -22.86 1.60 27.00
CA PRO A 419 -22.99 1.93 28.42
C PRO A 419 -22.55 0.79 29.34
N LEU A 420 -21.99 1.13 30.51
CA LEU A 420 -21.60 0.15 31.52
C LEU A 420 -22.77 -0.72 31.98
N SER A 421 -24.00 -0.18 32.00
CA SER A 421 -25.21 -0.95 32.30
C SER A 421 -25.38 -2.11 31.33
N GLU A 422 -25.34 -1.84 30.01
CA GLU A 422 -25.46 -2.87 28.96
C GLU A 422 -24.33 -3.90 29.02
N ILE A 423 -23.10 -3.48 29.36
CA ILE A 423 -21.95 -4.37 29.53
C ILE A 423 -22.14 -5.30 30.75
N SER A 424 -22.65 -4.76 31.86
CA SER A 424 -22.80 -5.48 33.13
C SER A 424 -24.05 -6.38 33.20
N ASP A 425 -25.03 -6.17 32.32
CA ASP A 425 -26.28 -6.92 32.30
C ASP A 425 -26.06 -8.43 32.11
N ALA A 426 -26.98 -9.25 32.61
CA ALA A 426 -26.85 -10.71 32.63
C ALA A 426 -26.60 -11.35 31.24
N LYS A 427 -27.07 -10.71 30.16
CA LYS A 427 -26.84 -11.17 28.77
C LYS A 427 -25.38 -11.03 28.33
N ASN A 428 -24.71 -9.96 28.77
CA ASN A 428 -23.34 -9.65 28.37
C ASN A 428 -22.34 -10.05 29.45
N ASN A 429 -22.65 -9.88 30.74
CA ASN A 429 -21.84 -10.32 31.87
C ASN A 429 -20.35 -9.92 31.72
N TYR A 430 -20.12 -8.63 31.46
CA TYR A 430 -18.81 -8.04 31.21
C TYR A 430 -18.05 -8.62 30.01
N ASN A 431 -18.72 -9.32 29.08
CA ASN A 431 -18.12 -9.81 27.83
C ASN A 431 -18.01 -8.65 26.83
N LEU A 432 -16.80 -8.32 26.40
CA LEU A 432 -16.50 -7.22 25.49
C LEU A 432 -16.38 -7.66 24.02
N ASN A 433 -16.90 -8.83 23.65
CA ASN A 433 -16.88 -9.28 22.25
C ASN A 433 -17.67 -8.29 21.37
N ILE A 434 -16.98 -7.61 20.46
CA ILE A 434 -17.51 -6.47 19.68
C ILE A 434 -18.84 -6.79 18.96
N PRO A 435 -19.03 -7.96 18.31
CA PRO A 435 -20.29 -8.32 17.66
C PRO A 435 -21.52 -8.43 18.58
N ARG A 436 -21.35 -8.35 19.91
CA ARG A 436 -22.48 -8.27 20.85
C ARG A 436 -23.11 -6.88 20.91
N TYR A 437 -22.38 -5.87 20.46
CA TYR A 437 -22.72 -4.46 20.62
C TYR A 437 -22.85 -3.72 19.29
N ILE A 438 -22.13 -4.18 18.27
CA ILE A 438 -22.13 -3.64 16.91
C ILE A 438 -22.43 -4.79 15.95
N ASP A 439 -23.57 -4.74 15.29
CA ASP A 439 -23.92 -5.69 14.23
C ASP A 439 -23.32 -5.19 12.92
N THR A 440 -22.33 -5.91 12.39
CA THR A 440 -21.67 -5.57 11.13
C THR A 440 -22.20 -6.39 9.95
N SER A 441 -23.22 -7.22 10.15
CA SER A 441 -23.80 -8.01 9.07
C SER A 441 -24.44 -7.11 8.02
N GLU A 442 -24.34 -7.52 6.75
CA GLU A 442 -25.14 -6.91 5.70
C GLU A 442 -26.58 -7.38 5.83
N PRO A 443 -27.58 -6.53 5.54
CA PRO A 443 -28.95 -6.98 5.53
C PRO A 443 -29.09 -8.13 4.52
N GLU A 444 -29.67 -9.25 4.94
CA GLU A 444 -29.96 -10.33 4.00
C GLU A 444 -30.92 -9.84 2.92
N ASP A 445 -30.65 -10.24 1.69
CA ASP A 445 -31.53 -9.92 0.57
C ASP A 445 -32.79 -10.80 0.65
N ILE A 446 -33.90 -10.19 1.05
CA ILE A 446 -35.16 -10.90 1.31
C ILE A 446 -35.86 -11.18 -0.02
N GLN A 447 -35.87 -12.45 -0.44
CA GLN A 447 -36.62 -12.85 -1.63
C GLN A 447 -38.14 -12.77 -1.40
N ASP A 448 -38.85 -12.15 -2.34
CA ASP A 448 -40.30 -12.00 -2.27
C ASP A 448 -41.04 -13.10 -3.03
N LEU A 449 -41.84 -13.89 -2.31
CA LEU A 449 -42.59 -15.00 -2.89
C LEU A 449 -43.62 -14.52 -3.92
N GLU A 450 -44.29 -13.39 -3.67
CA GLU A 450 -45.32 -12.90 -4.59
C GLU A 450 -44.72 -12.24 -5.85
N ALA A 451 -43.54 -11.63 -5.73
CA ALA A 451 -42.74 -11.23 -6.89
C ALA A 451 -42.35 -12.44 -7.76
N HIS A 452 -41.85 -13.52 -7.17
CA HIS A 452 -41.52 -14.75 -7.92
C HIS A 452 -42.74 -15.39 -8.61
N LEU A 453 -43.92 -15.29 -7.99
CA LEU A 453 -45.15 -15.85 -8.55
C LEU A 453 -45.76 -14.99 -9.66
N LYS A 454 -45.71 -13.66 -9.54
CA LYS A 454 -46.48 -12.72 -10.37
C LYS A 454 -45.63 -11.66 -11.09
N GLY A 455 -44.32 -11.72 -10.98
CA GLY A 455 -43.37 -10.72 -11.48
C GLY A 455 -43.39 -9.43 -10.66
N GLY A 456 -42.51 -8.48 -10.99
CA GLY A 456 -42.45 -7.16 -10.38
C GLY A 456 -41.55 -7.07 -9.14
N ILE A 457 -40.83 -5.97 -9.01
CA ILE A 457 -39.85 -5.69 -7.97
C ILE A 457 -40.58 -5.14 -6.73
N PRO A 458 -40.39 -5.72 -5.53
CA PRO A 458 -40.96 -5.18 -4.29
C PRO A 458 -40.51 -3.75 -4.03
N ASN A 459 -41.43 -2.85 -3.67
CA ASN A 459 -41.07 -1.46 -3.37
C ASN A 459 -40.09 -1.36 -2.20
N ARG A 460 -40.15 -2.28 -1.23
CA ARG A 460 -39.16 -2.46 -0.16
C ARG A 460 -37.72 -2.49 -0.68
N ASP A 461 -37.48 -3.23 -1.76
CA ASP A 461 -36.11 -3.44 -2.29
C ASP A 461 -35.64 -2.16 -3.00
N LEU A 462 -36.57 -1.36 -3.53
CA LEU A 462 -36.30 -0.03 -4.06
C LEU A 462 -36.09 0.99 -2.94
N ASP A 463 -36.87 0.94 -1.87
CA ASP A 463 -36.74 1.84 -0.70
C ASP A 463 -35.40 1.60 0.03
N ALA A 464 -34.83 0.40 -0.05
CA ALA A 464 -33.47 0.14 0.43
C ALA A 464 -32.37 0.92 -0.34
N LEU A 465 -32.72 1.54 -1.46
CA LEU A 465 -31.85 2.40 -2.26
C LEU A 465 -32.15 3.90 -2.05
N ASP A 466 -32.85 4.28 -0.98
CA ASP A 466 -33.27 5.67 -0.72
C ASP A 466 -32.11 6.67 -0.74
N GLU A 467 -30.90 6.30 -0.31
CA GLU A 467 -29.72 7.18 -0.42
C GLU A 467 -29.43 7.60 -1.86
N TYR A 468 -29.68 6.72 -2.84
CA TYR A 468 -29.55 7.03 -4.26
C TYR A 468 -30.70 7.90 -4.76
N TRP A 469 -31.92 7.69 -4.27
CA TRP A 469 -33.07 8.49 -4.67
C TRP A 469 -33.03 9.90 -4.09
N ASP A 470 -32.46 10.06 -2.90
CA ASP A 470 -32.19 11.36 -2.30
C ASP A 470 -31.15 12.14 -3.11
N ALA A 471 -30.13 11.45 -3.63
CA ALA A 471 -29.11 12.05 -4.49
C ALA A 471 -29.60 12.26 -5.95
N PHE A 472 -30.48 11.40 -6.45
CA PHE A 472 -31.02 11.39 -7.82
C PHE A 472 -32.56 11.37 -7.82
N PRO A 473 -33.22 12.51 -7.53
CA PRO A 473 -34.67 12.55 -7.25
C PRO A 473 -35.59 12.11 -8.40
N ASN A 474 -35.16 12.28 -9.65
CA ASN A 474 -35.91 11.93 -10.85
C ASN A 474 -35.62 10.49 -11.30
N LEU A 475 -34.41 9.98 -11.05
CA LEU A 475 -33.91 8.70 -11.55
C LEU A 475 -34.81 7.52 -11.19
N ARG A 476 -35.37 7.49 -9.97
CA ARG A 476 -36.30 6.43 -9.55
C ARG A 476 -37.50 6.33 -10.48
N SER A 477 -38.05 7.47 -10.92
CA SER A 477 -39.20 7.50 -11.84
C SER A 477 -38.83 7.28 -13.30
N GLU A 478 -37.57 7.52 -13.66
CA GLU A 478 -37.03 7.19 -14.98
C GLU A 478 -36.88 5.66 -15.14
N LEU A 479 -36.41 4.99 -14.09
CA LEU A 479 -36.15 3.54 -14.09
C LEU A 479 -37.38 2.69 -13.78
N PHE A 480 -38.33 3.19 -12.98
CA PHE A 480 -39.44 2.37 -12.48
C PHE A 480 -40.81 3.01 -12.66
N ARG A 481 -41.81 2.17 -12.88
CA ARG A 481 -43.23 2.56 -12.81
C ARG A 481 -44.03 1.60 -11.92
N PRO A 482 -45.12 2.05 -11.28
CA PRO A 482 -45.97 1.17 -10.47
C PRO A 482 -46.59 0.05 -11.33
N LEU A 483 -46.44 -1.20 -10.89
CA LEU A 483 -47.06 -2.37 -11.52
C LEU A 483 -48.34 -2.77 -10.78
N ARG A 484 -48.25 -2.89 -9.45
CA ARG A 484 -49.38 -3.21 -8.55
C ARG A 484 -49.09 -2.71 -7.14
N GLN A 485 -50.05 -2.85 -6.21
CA GLN A 485 -49.86 -2.42 -4.83
C GLN A 485 -48.62 -3.08 -4.21
N GLY A 486 -47.61 -2.28 -3.86
CA GLY A 486 -46.37 -2.73 -3.24
C GLY A 486 -45.28 -3.22 -4.22
N TYR A 487 -45.52 -3.18 -5.53
CA TYR A 487 -44.57 -3.65 -6.55
C TYR A 487 -44.47 -2.69 -7.74
N SER A 488 -43.25 -2.55 -8.24
CA SER A 488 -42.92 -1.75 -9.41
C SER A 488 -42.31 -2.63 -10.50
N GLU A 489 -42.25 -2.13 -11.73
CA GLU A 489 -41.55 -2.77 -12.84
C GLU A 489 -40.53 -1.80 -13.43
N LEU A 490 -39.47 -2.35 -14.04
CA LEU A 490 -38.53 -1.56 -14.82
C LEU A 490 -39.21 -0.97 -16.05
N THR A 491 -38.86 0.26 -16.39
CA THR A 491 -39.30 0.93 -17.62
C THR A 491 -38.45 0.55 -18.83
N VAL A 492 -37.30 -0.08 -18.59
CA VAL A 492 -36.30 -0.51 -19.57
C VAL A 492 -35.87 -1.95 -19.32
N GLU A 493 -35.26 -2.58 -20.34
CA GLU A 493 -34.66 -3.90 -20.17
C GLU A 493 -33.46 -3.84 -19.20
N PRO A 494 -33.19 -4.90 -18.41
CA PRO A 494 -32.13 -4.89 -17.39
C PRO A 494 -30.74 -4.54 -17.92
N ASP A 495 -30.42 -4.88 -19.17
CA ASP A 495 -29.15 -4.55 -19.83
C ASP A 495 -29.03 -3.07 -20.24
N GLN A 496 -30.14 -2.33 -20.29
CA GLN A 496 -30.19 -0.90 -20.61
C GLN A 496 -30.16 0.00 -19.36
N VAL A 497 -30.26 -0.58 -18.16
CA VAL A 497 -30.29 0.16 -16.88
C VAL A 497 -29.07 1.07 -16.71
N ALA A 498 -27.86 0.55 -16.97
CA ALA A 498 -26.63 1.31 -16.84
C ALA A 498 -26.63 2.57 -17.73
N LYS A 499 -27.09 2.41 -18.98
CA LYS A 499 -27.20 3.51 -19.94
C LYS A 499 -28.20 4.57 -19.49
N VAL A 500 -29.35 4.18 -18.94
CA VAL A 500 -30.35 5.14 -18.42
C VAL A 500 -29.77 5.94 -17.26
N ILE A 501 -29.04 5.28 -16.35
CA ILE A 501 -28.37 5.94 -15.22
C ILE A 501 -27.32 6.94 -15.74
N GLU A 502 -26.48 6.53 -16.69
CA GLU A 502 -25.45 7.39 -17.30
C GLU A 502 -26.05 8.62 -18.03
N GLU A 503 -27.17 8.42 -18.72
CA GLU A 503 -27.86 9.49 -19.47
C GLU A 503 -28.74 10.39 -18.58
N SER A 504 -28.97 10.05 -17.33
CA SER A 504 -29.82 10.80 -16.40
C SER A 504 -29.26 12.20 -16.10
N GLU A 505 -30.13 13.21 -16.12
CA GLU A 505 -29.73 14.59 -15.81
C GLU A 505 -29.31 14.76 -14.34
N ASP A 506 -29.88 13.97 -13.43
CA ASP A 506 -29.49 13.98 -12.01
C ASP A 506 -28.05 13.49 -11.84
N VAL A 507 -27.69 12.39 -12.52
CA VAL A 507 -26.35 11.81 -12.45
C VAL A 507 -25.32 12.75 -13.09
N LYS A 508 -25.62 13.33 -14.27
CA LYS A 508 -24.76 14.35 -14.90
C LYS A 508 -24.56 15.58 -14.01
N ALA A 509 -25.63 16.05 -13.35
CA ALA A 509 -25.55 17.18 -12.44
C ALA A 509 -24.71 16.87 -11.19
N PHE A 510 -24.87 15.66 -10.64
CA PHE A 510 -24.08 15.16 -9.52
C PHE A 510 -22.60 15.06 -9.87
N THR A 511 -22.26 14.39 -10.98
CA THR A 511 -20.88 14.29 -11.48
C THR A 511 -20.27 15.68 -11.67
N SER A 512 -20.99 16.60 -12.32
CA SER A 512 -20.53 17.99 -12.51
C SER A 512 -20.29 18.72 -11.18
N SER A 513 -21.14 18.48 -10.16
CA SER A 513 -20.93 19.05 -8.83
C SER A 513 -19.69 18.49 -8.14
N VAL A 514 -19.39 17.20 -8.31
CA VAL A 514 -18.18 16.58 -7.78
C VAL A 514 -16.95 17.16 -8.48
N SER A 515 -16.94 17.19 -9.81
CA SER A 515 -15.85 17.78 -10.62
C SER A 515 -15.55 19.21 -10.21
N LYS A 516 -16.59 20.02 -10.04
CA LYS A 516 -16.43 21.41 -9.58
C LYS A 516 -15.81 21.49 -8.18
N SER A 517 -16.15 20.56 -7.30
CA SER A 517 -15.61 20.56 -5.93
C SER A 517 -14.13 20.19 -5.90
N VAL A 518 -13.72 19.26 -6.76
CA VAL A 518 -12.30 18.92 -6.99
C VAL A 518 -11.56 20.13 -7.57
N GLU A 519 -12.11 20.77 -8.60
CA GLU A 519 -11.50 21.96 -9.22
C GLU A 519 -11.36 23.12 -8.22
N ASP A 520 -12.41 23.40 -7.44
CA ASP A 520 -12.39 24.46 -6.42
C ASP A 520 -11.32 24.16 -5.35
N TRP A 521 -11.18 22.90 -4.93
CA TRP A 521 -10.16 22.45 -3.97
C TRP A 521 -8.75 22.52 -4.58
N TRP A 522 -8.58 22.09 -5.83
CA TRP A 522 -7.29 22.15 -6.50
C TRP A 522 -6.83 23.61 -6.66
N SER A 523 -7.74 24.46 -7.14
CA SER A 523 -7.52 25.88 -7.33
C SER A 523 -7.13 26.60 -6.02
N SER A 524 -7.66 26.19 -4.86
CA SER A 524 -7.28 26.79 -3.57
C SER A 524 -5.87 26.42 -3.12
N HIS A 525 -5.32 25.29 -3.56
CA HIS A 525 -3.99 24.81 -3.18
C HIS A 525 -2.92 25.01 -4.26
N ARG A 526 -3.31 25.35 -5.49
CA ARG A 526 -2.40 25.57 -6.62
C ARG A 526 -1.19 26.43 -6.27
N VAL A 527 -1.42 27.58 -5.62
CA VAL A 527 -0.33 28.50 -5.25
C VAL A 527 0.65 27.85 -4.28
N GLN A 528 0.17 27.05 -3.34
CA GLN A 528 1.01 26.31 -2.40
C GLN A 528 1.82 25.23 -3.11
N LEU A 529 1.22 24.52 -4.07
CA LEU A 529 1.87 23.49 -4.88
C LEU A 529 2.94 24.07 -5.82
N GLU A 530 2.68 25.21 -6.46
CA GLU A 530 3.67 25.90 -7.32
C GLU A 530 4.81 26.51 -6.48
N ALA A 531 4.58 26.82 -5.20
CA ALA A 531 5.56 27.42 -4.29
C ALA A 531 6.47 26.40 -3.56
N ILE A 532 6.52 25.14 -4.00
CA ILE A 532 7.41 24.13 -3.39
C ILE A 532 8.88 24.54 -3.58
N VAL A 533 9.62 24.56 -2.48
CA VAL A 533 11.03 24.97 -2.41
C VAL A 533 11.80 24.05 -1.46
N SER A 534 13.12 24.24 -1.34
CA SER A 534 13.98 23.41 -0.48
C SER A 534 13.69 23.49 1.02
N GLN A 535 12.82 24.41 1.47
CA GLN A 535 12.34 24.47 2.86
C GLN A 535 10.94 23.87 3.05
N THR A 536 10.26 23.46 1.97
CA THR A 536 8.96 22.80 2.06
C THR A 536 9.10 21.49 2.82
N ARG A 537 8.11 21.20 3.68
CA ARG A 537 8.02 19.92 4.40
C ARG A 537 6.93 19.07 3.72
N PRO A 538 7.27 18.02 2.96
CA PRO A 538 6.33 17.21 2.20
C PRO A 538 5.22 16.62 3.08
N GLN A 539 5.56 16.16 4.29
CA GLN A 539 4.58 15.59 5.22
C GLN A 539 3.53 16.62 5.67
N GLN A 540 3.94 17.86 5.97
CA GLN A 540 3.00 18.92 6.29
C GLN A 540 2.14 19.29 5.09
N LEU A 541 2.75 19.35 3.89
CA LEU A 541 2.03 19.67 2.66
C LEU A 541 0.91 18.66 2.39
N ILE A 542 1.17 17.36 2.48
CA ILE A 542 0.14 16.35 2.23
C ILE A 542 -0.92 16.29 3.33
N GLU A 543 -0.55 16.57 4.59
CA GLU A 543 -1.52 16.68 5.69
C GLU A 543 -2.49 17.84 5.43
N ASP A 544 -1.99 19.02 5.07
CA ASP A 544 -2.82 20.20 4.77
C ASP A 544 -3.77 19.91 3.59
N LEU A 545 -3.24 19.33 2.50
CA LEU A 545 -4.02 18.97 1.31
C LEU A 545 -5.10 17.94 1.64
N GLY A 546 -4.73 16.88 2.36
CA GLY A 546 -5.62 15.78 2.70
C GLY A 546 -6.73 16.18 3.68
N ASP A 547 -6.40 16.99 4.69
CA ASP A 547 -7.36 17.50 5.67
C ASP A 547 -8.41 18.41 5.03
N ASP A 548 -8.00 19.34 4.16
CA ASP A 548 -8.94 20.21 3.46
C ASP A 548 -9.80 19.41 2.46
N LEU A 549 -9.22 18.40 1.79
CA LEU A 549 -9.97 17.55 0.87
C LEU A 549 -11.05 16.74 1.59
N LEU A 550 -10.73 16.16 2.76
CA LEU A 550 -11.71 15.48 3.60
C LEU A 550 -12.86 16.42 3.98
N GLU A 551 -12.54 17.62 4.46
CA GLU A 551 -13.54 18.59 4.88
C GLU A 551 -14.43 19.05 3.72
N LYS A 552 -13.86 19.25 2.53
CA LYS A 552 -14.59 19.65 1.32
C LYS A 552 -15.64 18.62 0.89
N PHE A 553 -15.40 17.34 1.18
CA PHE A 553 -16.26 16.22 0.80
C PHE A 553 -17.10 15.68 1.96
N ARG A 554 -16.88 16.14 3.19
CA ARG A 554 -17.62 15.70 4.39
C ARG A 554 -19.12 15.89 4.19
N GLY A 555 -19.89 14.83 4.45
CA GLY A 555 -21.36 14.84 4.37
C GLY A 555 -21.93 14.95 2.96
N ARG A 556 -21.14 14.75 1.91
CA ARG A 556 -21.69 14.64 0.55
C ARG A 556 -22.46 13.33 0.37
N PRO A 557 -23.65 13.36 -0.27
CA PRO A 557 -24.40 12.14 -0.56
C PRO A 557 -23.59 11.18 -1.43
N LEU A 558 -23.70 9.88 -1.15
CA LEU A 558 -23.11 8.74 -1.89
C LEU A 558 -21.58 8.67 -1.99
N ILE A 559 -20.87 9.78 -1.85
CA ILE A 559 -19.40 9.84 -1.95
C ILE A 559 -18.83 10.01 -0.56
N SER A 560 -18.15 8.96 -0.08
CA SER A 560 -17.40 9.06 1.18
C SER A 560 -16.18 9.95 1.01
N GLU A 561 -16.04 10.92 1.90
CA GLU A 561 -14.85 11.75 2.07
C GLU A 561 -13.58 10.90 2.24
N TYR A 562 -13.69 9.77 2.93
CA TYR A 562 -12.58 8.84 3.12
C TYR A 562 -12.18 8.13 1.82
N SER A 563 -13.14 7.83 0.93
CA SER A 563 -12.83 7.28 -0.40
C SER A 563 -12.08 8.30 -1.26
N VAL A 564 -12.48 9.57 -1.21
CA VAL A 564 -11.80 10.66 -1.93
C VAL A 564 -10.38 10.89 -1.39
N TYR A 565 -10.23 10.91 -0.07
CA TYR A 565 -8.93 11.01 0.61
C TYR A 565 -7.98 9.87 0.20
N GLU A 566 -8.50 8.64 0.06
CA GLU A 566 -7.70 7.50 -0.40
C GLU A 566 -7.04 7.76 -1.75
N GLN A 567 -7.77 8.37 -2.69
CA GLN A 567 -7.27 8.61 -4.04
C GLN A 567 -6.06 9.55 -4.03
N LEU A 568 -6.12 10.62 -3.24
CA LEU A 568 -4.99 11.53 -3.03
C LEU A 568 -3.83 10.82 -2.34
N MET A 569 -4.09 10.10 -1.25
CA MET A 569 -3.03 9.49 -0.44
C MET A 569 -2.33 8.33 -1.16
N SER A 570 -3.06 7.53 -1.93
CA SER A 570 -2.49 6.49 -2.78
C SER A 570 -1.59 7.12 -3.83
N TYR A 571 -2.05 8.14 -4.54
CA TYR A 571 -1.22 8.84 -5.53
C TYR A 571 0.00 9.52 -4.91
N TRP A 572 -0.15 10.08 -3.70
CA TRP A 572 0.95 10.66 -2.95
C TRP A 572 2.05 9.64 -2.67
N ASN A 573 1.67 8.49 -2.09
CA ASN A 573 2.60 7.46 -1.71
C ASN A 573 3.31 6.82 -2.92
N ASP A 574 2.62 6.71 -4.06
CA ASP A 574 3.13 6.03 -5.25
C ASP A 574 3.94 6.93 -6.17
N THR A 575 3.64 8.24 -6.25
CA THR A 575 4.25 9.12 -7.25
C THR A 575 4.52 10.54 -6.74
N MET A 576 3.50 11.23 -6.20
CA MET A 576 3.63 12.66 -5.92
C MET A 576 4.68 12.96 -4.85
N HIS A 577 4.86 12.08 -3.86
CA HIS A 577 5.91 12.24 -2.84
C HIS A 577 7.32 12.28 -3.46
N ASP A 578 7.63 11.37 -4.39
CA ASP A 578 8.94 11.33 -5.06
C ASP A 578 9.13 12.56 -5.96
N ASP A 579 8.07 13.06 -6.60
CA ASP A 579 8.12 14.31 -7.35
C ASP A 579 8.42 15.50 -6.43
N VAL A 580 7.68 15.65 -5.33
CA VAL A 580 7.87 16.73 -4.36
C VAL A 580 9.27 16.68 -3.76
N THR A 581 9.74 15.50 -3.34
CA THR A 581 11.10 15.30 -2.80
C THR A 581 12.16 15.72 -3.82
N LEU A 582 11.95 15.38 -5.09
CA LEU A 582 12.87 15.77 -6.15
C LEU A 582 12.89 17.30 -6.36
N ILE A 583 11.73 17.95 -6.32
CA ILE A 583 11.63 19.42 -6.43
C ILE A 583 12.25 20.11 -5.22
N VAL A 584 12.02 19.61 -4.00
CA VAL A 584 12.64 20.12 -2.76
C VAL A 584 14.17 20.03 -2.85
N GLY A 585 14.70 18.90 -3.33
CA GLY A 585 16.14 18.65 -3.40
C GLY A 585 16.87 19.35 -4.55
N ALA A 586 16.26 19.43 -5.74
CA ALA A 586 16.92 19.94 -6.95
C ALA A 586 16.35 21.28 -7.46
N GLY A 587 15.16 21.69 -7.00
CA GLY A 587 14.38 22.77 -7.61
C GLY A 587 13.68 22.33 -8.90
N TRP A 588 12.64 23.07 -9.29
CA TRP A 588 11.77 22.74 -10.43
C TRP A 588 12.51 22.52 -11.75
N VAL A 589 13.42 23.42 -12.11
CA VAL A 589 14.09 23.40 -13.42
C VAL A 589 15.00 22.18 -13.57
N ASP A 590 15.83 21.90 -12.56
CA ASP A 590 16.78 20.78 -12.59
C ASP A 590 16.07 19.45 -12.40
N ALA A 591 15.02 19.40 -11.55
CA ALA A 591 14.18 18.22 -11.37
C ALA A 591 13.47 17.78 -12.67
N ALA A 592 13.12 18.72 -13.53
CA ALA A 592 12.47 18.44 -14.82
C ALA A 592 13.44 17.91 -15.89
N GLN A 593 14.76 18.02 -15.71
CA GLN A 593 15.70 17.64 -16.77
C GLN A 593 15.85 16.11 -16.90
N PRO A 594 15.89 15.57 -18.13
CA PRO A 594 16.22 14.17 -18.36
C PRO A 594 17.65 13.88 -17.89
N ARG A 595 17.82 12.73 -17.24
CA ARG A 595 19.14 12.21 -16.85
C ARG A 595 19.44 10.90 -17.56
N GLU A 596 20.72 10.54 -17.63
CA GLU A 596 21.10 9.23 -18.13
C GLU A 596 20.60 8.11 -17.19
N ALA A 597 20.17 7.00 -17.79
CA ALA A 597 19.77 5.81 -17.04
C ALA A 597 20.97 5.22 -16.27
N ARG A 598 20.77 4.97 -14.98
CA ARG A 598 21.78 4.41 -14.09
C ARG A 598 22.06 2.95 -14.44
N ILE A 599 23.30 2.54 -14.23
CA ILE A 599 23.69 1.13 -14.32
C ILE A 599 23.19 0.42 -13.06
N THR A 600 22.33 -0.57 -13.23
CA THR A 600 21.73 -1.34 -12.13
C THR A 600 22.52 -2.60 -11.79
N GLY A 601 23.47 -2.98 -12.64
CA GLY A 601 24.36 -4.11 -12.44
C GLY A 601 25.03 -4.54 -13.73
N TYR A 602 25.58 -5.75 -13.75
CA TYR A 602 26.18 -6.34 -14.96
C TYR A 602 25.58 -7.72 -15.23
N ASP A 603 25.48 -8.11 -16.50
CA ASP A 603 25.13 -9.48 -16.88
C ASP A 603 26.32 -10.44 -16.71
N ASN A 604 26.07 -11.75 -16.89
CA ASN A 604 27.09 -12.80 -16.77
C ASN A 604 28.27 -12.63 -17.75
N LYS A 605 28.14 -11.75 -18.76
CA LYS A 605 29.18 -11.40 -19.74
C LYS A 605 29.79 -10.02 -19.47
N LYS A 606 29.60 -9.47 -18.27
CA LYS A 606 30.06 -8.13 -17.83
C LYS A 606 29.50 -6.98 -18.66
N LYS A 607 28.33 -7.12 -19.28
CA LYS A 607 27.64 -6.00 -19.94
C LYS A 607 26.78 -5.25 -18.92
N PRO A 608 26.78 -3.91 -18.94
CA PRO A 608 25.97 -3.13 -18.02
C PRO A 608 24.48 -3.38 -18.27
N LYS A 609 23.75 -3.63 -17.19
CA LYS A 609 22.30 -3.55 -17.11
C LYS A 609 21.94 -2.13 -16.69
N TYR A 610 20.90 -1.58 -17.28
CA TYR A 610 20.40 -0.25 -16.97
C TYR A 610 19.06 -0.38 -16.27
N GLU A 611 18.68 0.65 -15.52
CA GLU A 611 17.29 0.83 -15.11
C GLU A 611 16.38 1.04 -16.34
N SER A 612 15.07 0.98 -16.11
CA SER A 612 14.09 1.31 -17.14
C SER A 612 14.26 2.76 -17.57
N ALA A 613 14.18 3.02 -18.87
CA ALA A 613 14.37 4.34 -19.45
C ALA A 613 13.13 4.72 -20.27
N ASP A 614 12.71 5.97 -20.14
CA ASP A 614 11.54 6.52 -20.83
C ASP A 614 11.82 6.80 -22.31
N LEU A 615 13.06 7.18 -22.63
CA LEU A 615 13.51 7.45 -24.01
C LEU A 615 14.79 6.66 -24.30
N VAL A 616 14.79 5.90 -25.40
CA VAL A 616 15.92 5.06 -25.81
C VAL A 616 16.29 5.29 -27.27
N PHE A 617 17.54 5.73 -27.51
CA PHE A 617 18.05 5.99 -28.84
C PHE A 617 19.18 5.02 -29.20
N GLY A 618 18.99 4.22 -30.25
CA GLY A 618 19.94 3.21 -30.71
C GLY A 618 19.70 1.82 -30.10
N THR A 619 20.67 0.92 -30.23
CA THR A 619 20.54 -0.48 -29.78
C THR A 619 21.76 -0.98 -29.01
N GLY A 620 21.53 -1.99 -28.16
CA GLY A 620 22.59 -2.64 -27.39
C GLY A 620 23.24 -1.74 -26.34
N VAL A 621 24.51 -2.00 -26.05
CA VAL A 621 25.27 -1.32 -24.97
C VAL A 621 25.52 0.17 -25.28
N LYS A 622 25.53 0.56 -26.56
CA LYS A 622 25.75 1.94 -27.01
C LYS A 622 24.47 2.78 -27.10
N ALA A 623 23.31 2.20 -26.81
CA ALA A 623 22.06 2.96 -26.83
C ALA A 623 22.10 4.06 -25.75
N GLN A 624 21.71 5.27 -26.12
CA GLN A 624 21.47 6.36 -25.17
C GLN A 624 20.14 6.10 -24.48
N ARG A 625 20.14 6.14 -23.15
CA ARG A 625 18.97 5.84 -22.32
C ARG A 625 18.74 7.00 -21.39
N TRP A 626 17.56 7.59 -21.47
CA TRP A 626 17.19 8.74 -20.68
C TRP A 626 16.00 8.40 -19.78
N VAL A 627 16.10 8.82 -18.52
CA VAL A 627 15.04 8.74 -17.52
C VAL A 627 14.53 10.16 -17.26
N THR A 628 13.22 10.31 -17.22
CA THR A 628 12.53 11.59 -17.00
C THR A 628 11.76 11.52 -15.69
N ASP A 629 12.44 11.85 -14.60
CA ASP A 629 11.96 11.60 -13.25
C ASP A 629 10.69 12.37 -12.86
N LEU A 630 10.58 13.65 -13.24
CA LEU A 630 9.47 14.51 -12.83
C LEU A 630 8.36 14.59 -13.89
N ILE A 631 8.71 14.77 -15.16
CA ILE A 631 7.75 14.99 -16.25
C ILE A 631 7.87 13.82 -17.23
N PRO A 632 6.89 12.91 -17.32
CA PRO A 632 6.88 11.85 -18.32
C PRO A 632 6.81 12.40 -19.76
N PRO A 633 7.40 11.71 -20.76
CA PRO A 633 7.42 12.21 -22.15
C PRO A 633 6.02 12.42 -22.72
N ALA A 634 5.06 11.60 -22.28
CA ALA A 634 3.66 11.70 -22.68
C ALA A 634 3.06 13.08 -22.41
N LEU A 635 3.42 13.75 -21.30
CA LEU A 635 2.90 15.09 -20.99
C LEU A 635 3.44 16.15 -21.96
N ILE A 636 4.73 16.07 -22.31
CA ILE A 636 5.32 16.95 -23.33
C ILE A 636 4.66 16.70 -24.69
N ILE A 637 4.45 15.44 -25.07
CA ILE A 637 3.78 15.08 -26.33
C ILE A 637 2.35 15.66 -26.35
N ASN A 638 1.60 15.43 -25.29
CA ASN A 638 0.20 15.85 -25.17
C ASN A 638 0.04 17.37 -25.22
N ARG A 639 1.02 18.14 -24.74
CA ARG A 639 0.94 19.60 -24.74
C ARG A 639 1.54 20.25 -25.99
N TYR A 640 2.69 19.79 -26.44
CA TYR A 640 3.48 20.49 -27.47
C TYR A 640 3.48 19.81 -28.84
N PHE A 641 3.05 18.55 -28.92
CA PHE A 641 3.16 17.74 -30.13
C PHE A 641 1.84 17.03 -30.50
N ILE A 642 0.70 17.65 -30.23
CA ILE A 642 -0.64 17.09 -30.48
C ILE A 642 -0.79 16.60 -31.93
N GLU A 643 -0.40 17.41 -32.91
CA GLU A 643 -0.50 17.05 -34.34
C GLU A 643 0.39 15.85 -34.69
N LYS A 644 1.61 15.78 -34.15
CA LYS A 644 2.52 14.65 -34.38
C LYS A 644 2.07 13.39 -33.66
N ARG A 645 1.44 13.53 -32.50
CA ARG A 645 0.79 12.41 -31.79
C ARG A 645 -0.34 11.84 -32.65
N ALA A 646 -1.23 12.70 -33.16
CA ALA A 646 -2.32 12.29 -34.04
C ALA A 646 -1.80 11.65 -35.36
N GLU A 647 -0.73 12.18 -35.95
CA GLU A 647 -0.07 11.55 -37.11
C GLU A 647 0.46 10.15 -36.75
N LEU A 648 1.15 10.02 -35.61
CA LEU A 648 1.69 8.75 -35.16
C LEU A 648 0.58 7.72 -34.86
N GLU A 649 -0.51 8.14 -34.22
CA GLU A 649 -1.71 7.33 -33.98
C GLU A 649 -2.30 6.82 -35.30
N SER A 650 -2.52 7.71 -36.27
CA SER A 650 -3.03 7.33 -37.60
C SER A 650 -2.11 6.35 -38.34
N LEU A 651 -0.79 6.58 -38.28
CA LEU A 651 0.19 5.65 -38.87
C LEU A 651 0.21 4.30 -38.16
N THR A 652 -0.01 4.28 -36.84
CA THR A 652 -0.06 3.05 -36.04
C THR A 652 -1.30 2.24 -36.39
N THR A 653 -2.47 2.87 -36.49
CA THR A 653 -3.70 2.21 -36.98
C THR A 653 -3.50 1.64 -38.39
N GLY A 654 -2.87 2.40 -39.30
CA GLY A 654 -2.57 1.91 -40.64
C GLY A 654 -1.57 0.74 -40.65
N GLN A 655 -0.64 0.68 -39.70
CA GLN A 655 0.27 -0.46 -39.54
C GLN A 655 -0.44 -1.68 -38.96
N GLU A 656 -1.33 -1.50 -37.99
CA GLU A 656 -2.16 -2.58 -37.42
C GLU A 656 -3.07 -3.18 -38.49
N GLN A 657 -3.71 -2.34 -39.31
CA GLN A 657 -4.52 -2.80 -40.44
C GLN A 657 -3.69 -3.59 -41.46
N ALA A 658 -2.51 -3.11 -41.85
CA ALA A 658 -1.62 -3.84 -42.77
C ALA A 658 -1.15 -5.19 -42.18
N SER A 659 -0.89 -5.26 -40.86
CA SER A 659 -0.56 -6.52 -40.19
C SER A 659 -1.76 -7.47 -40.14
N GLN A 660 -2.97 -6.96 -39.92
CA GLN A 660 -4.21 -7.74 -39.93
C GLN A 660 -4.51 -8.31 -41.32
N GLU A 661 -4.47 -7.48 -42.37
CA GLU A 661 -4.71 -7.91 -43.76
C GLU A 661 -3.71 -9.00 -44.18
N LEU A 662 -2.44 -8.86 -43.81
CA LEU A 662 -1.42 -9.89 -44.04
C LEU A 662 -1.75 -11.20 -43.31
N GLN A 663 -2.15 -11.13 -42.04
CA GLN A 663 -2.46 -12.31 -41.24
C GLN A 663 -3.71 -13.03 -41.76
N GLU A 664 -4.78 -12.28 -42.06
CA GLU A 664 -6.01 -12.82 -42.66
C GLU A 664 -5.71 -13.51 -43.99
N TYR A 665 -4.88 -12.90 -44.84
CA TYR A 665 -4.49 -13.50 -46.12
C TYR A 665 -3.66 -14.78 -45.95
N ILE A 666 -2.75 -14.82 -44.97
CA ILE A 666 -2.00 -16.05 -44.65
C ILE A 666 -2.95 -17.12 -44.13
N ASP A 667 -3.85 -16.78 -43.20
CA ASP A 667 -4.79 -17.73 -42.59
C ASP A 667 -5.77 -18.32 -43.62
N GLU A 668 -6.18 -17.55 -44.63
CA GLU A 668 -7.05 -18.00 -45.72
C GLU A 668 -6.32 -18.92 -46.71
N HIS A 669 -5.06 -18.61 -47.07
CA HIS A 669 -4.38 -19.26 -48.19
C HIS A 669 -3.26 -20.25 -47.80
N ALA A 670 -2.79 -20.25 -46.56
CA ALA A 670 -1.76 -21.15 -46.03
C ALA A 670 -2.36 -22.39 -45.32
N VAL A 671 -3.51 -22.87 -45.80
CA VAL A 671 -4.15 -24.11 -45.35
C VAL A 671 -3.71 -25.30 -46.21
N GLU A 672 -3.97 -26.54 -45.77
CA GLU A 672 -3.70 -27.75 -46.55
C GLU A 672 -4.41 -27.68 -47.91
N GLU A 673 -3.67 -27.91 -49.01
CA GLU A 673 -4.11 -27.67 -50.41
C GLU A 673 -4.34 -26.19 -50.80
N GLY A 674 -4.01 -25.22 -49.93
CA GLY A 674 -4.11 -23.79 -50.19
C GLY A 674 -3.00 -23.23 -51.08
N LEU A 675 -3.25 -22.07 -51.70
CA LEU A 675 -2.35 -21.42 -52.67
C LEU A 675 -1.00 -20.97 -52.10
N LEU A 676 -0.85 -20.91 -50.77
CA LEU A 676 0.42 -20.60 -50.10
C LEU A 676 1.01 -21.80 -49.35
N TRP A 677 0.39 -22.99 -49.42
CA TRP A 677 0.80 -24.17 -48.66
C TRP A 677 2.28 -24.53 -48.84
N GLU A 678 2.77 -24.49 -50.08
CA GLU A 678 4.16 -24.82 -50.39
C GLU A 678 5.17 -23.73 -49.98
N ALA A 679 4.70 -22.58 -49.49
CA ALA A 679 5.54 -21.52 -48.92
C ALA A 679 5.66 -21.59 -47.39
N ILE A 680 4.97 -22.52 -46.73
CA ILE A 680 5.03 -22.70 -45.28
C ILE A 680 6.40 -23.27 -44.88
N ASN A 681 7.00 -22.69 -43.85
CA ASN A 681 8.27 -23.13 -43.28
C ASN A 681 8.08 -24.20 -42.20
N ASP A 682 9.20 -24.78 -41.74
CA ASP A 682 9.21 -25.86 -40.74
C ASP A 682 8.57 -25.48 -39.38
N ASP A 683 8.41 -24.18 -39.11
CA ASP A 683 7.77 -23.65 -37.90
C ASP A 683 6.24 -23.51 -38.06
N GLY A 684 5.68 -23.86 -39.22
CA GLY A 684 4.25 -23.78 -39.52
C GLY A 684 3.74 -22.40 -39.93
N GLY A 685 4.63 -21.46 -40.32
CA GLY A 685 4.24 -20.12 -40.77
C GLY A 685 4.90 -19.73 -42.09
N ILE A 686 4.62 -18.52 -42.59
CA ILE A 686 5.23 -17.98 -43.81
C ILE A 686 5.97 -16.69 -43.47
N LYS A 687 7.24 -16.56 -43.86
CA LYS A 687 7.98 -15.29 -43.84
C LYS A 687 8.12 -14.75 -45.25
N VAL A 688 8.38 -13.45 -45.40
CA VAL A 688 8.61 -12.82 -46.72
C VAL A 688 9.71 -13.51 -47.54
N GLY A 689 10.72 -14.08 -46.87
CA GLY A 689 11.78 -14.85 -47.53
C GLY A 689 11.28 -16.17 -48.10
N ASP A 690 10.40 -16.85 -47.37
CA ASP A 690 9.80 -18.14 -47.77
C ASP A 690 8.88 -17.93 -48.98
N ALA A 691 7.99 -16.94 -48.91
CA ALA A 691 7.11 -16.56 -50.02
C ALA A 691 7.89 -16.16 -51.28
N ARG A 692 8.96 -15.37 -51.15
CA ARG A 692 9.82 -14.98 -52.30
C ARG A 692 10.57 -16.17 -52.90
N LYS A 693 11.00 -17.11 -52.07
CA LYS A 693 11.66 -18.34 -52.53
C LYS A 693 10.68 -19.18 -53.33
N ARG A 694 9.50 -19.46 -52.76
CA ARG A 694 8.45 -20.25 -53.44
C ARG A 694 7.98 -19.58 -54.72
N LEU A 695 7.78 -18.26 -54.73
CA LEU A 695 7.44 -17.51 -55.94
C LEU A 695 8.42 -17.74 -57.08
N LYS A 696 9.73 -17.78 -56.78
CA LYS A 696 10.78 -18.01 -57.78
C LYS A 696 10.75 -19.45 -58.31
N GLU A 697 10.50 -20.41 -57.44
CA GLU A 697 10.38 -21.84 -57.79
C GLU A 697 9.13 -22.07 -58.65
N ALA A 698 7.96 -21.62 -58.19
CA ALA A 698 6.68 -21.69 -58.91
C ALA A 698 6.76 -21.06 -60.31
N THR A 699 7.43 -19.91 -60.44
CA THR A 699 7.61 -19.24 -61.75
C THR A 699 8.53 -20.03 -62.68
N ALA A 700 9.55 -20.70 -62.15
CA ALA A 700 10.47 -21.53 -62.95
C ALA A 700 9.85 -22.87 -63.37
N GLU A 701 8.93 -23.39 -62.55
CA GLU A 701 8.19 -24.64 -62.77
C GLU A 701 7.01 -24.47 -63.74
N GLY A 702 6.61 -23.23 -64.02
CA GLY A 702 5.40 -22.96 -64.80
C GLY A 702 4.13 -23.33 -64.05
N ALA A 703 4.13 -23.10 -62.74
CA ALA A 703 3.00 -23.36 -61.83
C ALA A 703 1.73 -22.59 -62.23
N GLU A 704 0.61 -22.95 -61.62
CA GLU A 704 -0.69 -22.36 -61.92
C GLU A 704 -0.70 -20.84 -61.69
N SER A 705 -1.41 -20.12 -62.56
CA SER A 705 -1.45 -18.65 -62.52
C SER A 705 -2.00 -18.11 -61.19
N GLU A 706 -2.84 -18.88 -60.50
CA GLU A 706 -3.47 -18.51 -59.24
C GLU A 706 -2.48 -18.60 -58.07
N GLU A 707 -1.61 -19.62 -58.04
CA GLU A 707 -0.55 -19.75 -57.04
C GLU A 707 0.47 -18.61 -57.15
N VAL A 708 0.93 -18.32 -58.38
CA VAL A 708 1.86 -17.22 -58.64
C VAL A 708 1.23 -15.87 -58.27
N ALA A 709 -0.08 -15.69 -58.51
CA ALA A 709 -0.80 -14.48 -58.10
C ALA A 709 -0.85 -14.36 -56.57
N ALA A 710 -1.18 -15.45 -55.86
CA ALA A 710 -1.26 -15.45 -54.41
C ALA A 710 0.10 -15.17 -53.73
N LEU A 711 1.18 -15.76 -54.27
CA LEU A 711 2.54 -15.52 -53.81
C LEU A 711 3.00 -14.08 -54.05
N ASN A 712 2.58 -13.46 -55.16
CA ASN A 712 2.85 -12.04 -55.39
C ASN A 712 2.09 -11.14 -54.41
N GLU A 713 0.82 -11.45 -54.13
CA GLU A 713 0.00 -10.66 -53.20
C GLU A 713 0.53 -10.74 -51.77
N VAL A 714 0.85 -11.95 -51.26
CA VAL A 714 1.41 -12.07 -49.91
C VAL A 714 2.78 -11.36 -49.78
N VAL A 715 3.61 -11.38 -50.83
CA VAL A 715 4.90 -10.64 -50.85
C VAL A 715 4.66 -9.12 -50.85
N LYS A 716 3.62 -8.64 -51.53
CA LYS A 716 3.19 -7.24 -51.49
C LYS A 716 2.73 -6.85 -50.08
N LEU A 717 1.85 -7.63 -49.46
CA LEU A 717 1.35 -7.39 -48.09
C LEU A 717 2.50 -7.37 -47.07
N PHE A 718 3.46 -8.31 -47.14
CA PHE A 718 4.67 -8.27 -46.30
C PHE A 718 5.50 -7.00 -46.51
N THR A 719 5.57 -6.51 -47.75
CA THR A 719 6.33 -5.30 -48.09
C THR A 719 5.61 -4.06 -47.55
N GLU A 720 4.29 -3.98 -47.68
CA GLU A 720 3.46 -2.92 -47.14
C GLU A 720 3.56 -2.88 -45.61
N GLU A 721 3.40 -4.01 -44.92
CA GLU A 721 3.58 -4.12 -43.47
C GLU A 721 4.98 -3.67 -43.03
N THR A 722 6.03 -4.07 -43.77
CA THR A 722 7.40 -3.64 -43.46
C THR A 722 7.57 -2.12 -43.62
N VAL A 723 6.96 -1.52 -44.64
CA VAL A 723 7.02 -0.08 -44.91
C VAL A 723 6.26 0.71 -43.85
N THR A 724 5.03 0.32 -43.51
CA THR A 724 4.21 0.99 -42.47
C THR A 724 4.89 0.87 -41.10
N LYS A 725 5.37 -0.31 -40.73
CA LYS A 725 6.12 -0.55 -39.48
C LYS A 725 7.39 0.29 -39.39
N LYS A 726 8.13 0.43 -40.51
CA LYS A 726 9.28 1.33 -40.56
C LYS A 726 8.86 2.78 -40.39
N ARG A 727 7.80 3.23 -41.05
CA ARG A 727 7.31 4.61 -40.97
C ARG A 727 6.86 4.97 -39.55
N VAL A 728 6.11 4.10 -38.86
CA VAL A 728 5.73 4.27 -37.45
C VAL A 728 6.99 4.39 -36.58
N ARG A 729 7.95 3.48 -36.73
CA ARG A 729 9.20 3.49 -35.96
C ARG A 729 10.01 4.78 -36.17
N ASP A 730 10.20 5.20 -37.42
CA ASP A 730 10.99 6.38 -37.75
C ASP A 730 10.29 7.67 -37.27
N THR A 731 8.95 7.74 -37.39
CA THR A 731 8.15 8.87 -36.91
C THR A 731 8.19 8.97 -35.38
N LYS A 732 7.99 7.85 -34.68
CA LYS A 732 8.12 7.77 -33.22
C LYS A 732 9.51 8.21 -32.75
N LEU A 733 10.57 7.70 -33.38
CA LEU A 733 11.95 8.05 -33.03
C LEU A 733 12.23 9.56 -33.22
N ASN A 734 11.68 10.17 -34.27
CA ASN A 734 11.83 11.60 -34.51
C ASN A 734 11.06 12.43 -33.47
N LEU A 735 9.82 12.03 -33.16
CA LEU A 735 9.03 12.65 -32.10
C LEU A 735 9.77 12.59 -30.75
N GLU A 736 10.29 11.43 -30.36
CA GLU A 736 11.04 11.24 -29.12
C GLU A 736 12.31 12.13 -29.03
N LYS A 737 13.01 12.34 -30.15
CA LYS A 737 14.16 13.27 -30.20
C LYS A 737 13.74 14.72 -30.00
N GLU A 738 12.61 15.12 -30.59
CA GLU A 738 12.07 16.47 -30.41
C GLU A 738 11.56 16.70 -28.99
N VAL A 739 10.96 15.68 -28.39
CA VAL A 739 10.57 15.65 -26.98
C VAL A 739 11.79 15.84 -26.09
N LEU A 740 12.86 15.06 -26.29
CA LEU A 740 14.12 15.24 -25.55
C LEU A 740 14.67 16.66 -25.68
N GLY A 741 14.64 17.23 -26.90
CA GLY A 741 15.07 18.61 -27.15
C GLY A 741 14.15 19.69 -26.56
N THR A 742 12.93 19.34 -26.18
CA THR A 742 11.96 20.26 -25.56
C THR A 742 12.22 20.42 -24.07
N TYR A 743 12.59 19.35 -23.36
CA TYR A 743 12.94 19.42 -21.93
C TYR A 743 13.96 20.52 -21.61
N LEU A 744 15.03 20.61 -22.42
CA LEU A 744 16.10 21.60 -22.27
C LEU A 744 15.65 23.05 -22.44
N LYS A 745 14.44 23.28 -22.95
CA LYS A 745 13.89 24.61 -23.26
C LYS A 745 12.73 24.99 -22.36
N LEU A 746 12.27 24.09 -21.49
CA LEU A 746 11.16 24.36 -20.59
C LEU A 746 11.56 25.45 -19.59
N THR A 747 10.69 26.44 -19.47
CA THR A 747 10.77 27.46 -18.42
C THR A 747 10.06 26.96 -17.16
N GLU A 748 10.41 27.50 -15.99
CA GLU A 748 9.79 27.14 -14.71
C GLU A 748 8.25 27.20 -14.74
N PRO A 749 7.60 28.28 -15.25
CA PRO A 749 6.13 28.29 -15.34
C PRO A 749 5.52 27.23 -16.27
N GLN A 750 6.29 26.75 -17.26
CA GLN A 750 5.85 25.64 -18.12
C GLN A 750 6.00 24.30 -17.41
N ILE A 751 7.06 24.14 -16.61
CA ILE A 751 7.29 22.97 -15.76
C ILE A 751 6.18 22.88 -14.72
N ASP A 752 5.92 23.96 -13.98
CA ASP A 752 4.86 24.04 -12.97
C ASP A 752 3.54 23.59 -13.57
N ARG A 753 3.20 24.11 -14.76
CA ARG A 753 1.94 23.76 -15.41
C ARG A 753 1.91 22.32 -15.92
N LEU A 754 3.02 21.72 -16.34
CA LEU A 754 3.06 20.31 -16.73
C LEU A 754 2.90 19.38 -15.52
N VAL A 755 3.47 19.77 -14.38
CA VAL A 755 3.47 18.93 -13.17
C VAL A 755 2.22 19.15 -12.34
N VAL A 756 1.91 20.39 -11.97
CA VAL A 756 0.76 20.70 -11.12
C VAL A 756 -0.55 20.43 -11.85
N GLU A 757 -0.72 20.91 -13.09
CA GLU A 757 -1.97 20.74 -13.84
C GLU A 757 -2.01 19.42 -14.62
N ASP A 758 -1.08 19.22 -15.55
CA ASP A 758 -1.21 18.12 -16.51
C ASP A 758 -0.85 16.75 -15.90
N LYS A 759 -0.16 16.72 -14.73
CA LYS A 759 0.22 15.48 -14.02
C LYS A 759 -0.61 15.28 -12.75
N TRP A 760 -0.43 16.14 -11.75
CA TRP A 760 -0.99 15.92 -10.41
C TRP A 760 -2.49 16.17 -10.37
N HIS A 761 -2.95 17.33 -10.85
CA HIS A 761 -4.38 17.66 -10.88
C HIS A 761 -5.16 16.65 -11.71
N ALA A 762 -4.74 16.40 -12.95
CA ALA A 762 -5.38 15.45 -13.85
C ALA A 762 -5.52 14.08 -13.18
N ARG A 763 -4.44 13.56 -12.58
CA ARG A 763 -4.48 12.24 -11.94
C ARG A 763 -5.41 12.17 -10.73
N VAL A 764 -5.42 13.19 -9.88
CA VAL A 764 -6.29 13.25 -8.70
C VAL A 764 -7.76 13.45 -9.12
N SER A 765 -8.00 14.30 -10.10
CA SER A 765 -9.34 14.55 -10.64
C SER A 765 -9.94 13.30 -11.28
N ASP A 766 -9.19 12.62 -12.15
CA ASP A 766 -9.62 11.35 -12.76
C ASP A 766 -9.89 10.28 -11.70
N ALA A 767 -9.06 10.21 -10.65
CA ALA A 767 -9.23 9.25 -9.56
C ALA A 767 -10.52 9.48 -8.75
N ILE A 768 -10.84 10.75 -8.46
CA ILE A 768 -12.05 11.11 -7.71
C ILE A 768 -13.29 10.95 -8.60
N HIS A 769 -13.19 11.25 -9.89
CA HIS A 769 -14.25 10.97 -10.85
C HIS A 769 -14.58 9.47 -10.92
N TYR A 770 -13.57 8.61 -10.89
CA TYR A 770 -13.76 7.16 -10.84
C TYR A 770 -14.56 6.69 -9.62
N GLU A 771 -14.50 7.38 -8.48
CA GLU A 771 -15.37 7.08 -7.33
C GLU A 771 -16.85 7.35 -7.64
N VAL A 772 -17.15 8.38 -8.43
CA VAL A 772 -18.52 8.66 -8.90
C VAL A 772 -19.00 7.56 -9.84
N GLU A 773 -18.14 7.15 -10.78
CA GLU A 773 -18.44 6.04 -11.69
C GLU A 773 -18.74 4.75 -10.91
N ASN A 774 -17.93 4.41 -9.90
CA ASN A 774 -18.17 3.23 -9.05
C ASN A 774 -19.52 3.28 -8.34
N VAL A 775 -19.92 4.43 -7.80
CA VAL A 775 -21.24 4.60 -7.16
C VAL A 775 -22.37 4.35 -8.15
N THR A 776 -22.28 4.94 -9.34
CA THR A 776 -23.31 4.78 -10.38
C THR A 776 -23.37 3.35 -10.92
N GLN A 777 -22.22 2.70 -11.07
CA GLN A 777 -22.10 1.32 -11.50
C GLN A 777 -22.69 0.36 -10.46
N ALA A 778 -22.41 0.58 -9.17
CA ALA A 778 -23.00 -0.22 -8.09
C ALA A 778 -24.53 -0.12 -8.06
N LEU A 779 -25.09 1.08 -8.29
CA LEU A 779 -26.53 1.25 -8.45
C LEU A 779 -27.06 0.48 -9.66
N ALA A 780 -26.39 0.60 -10.82
CA ALA A 780 -26.80 -0.07 -12.05
C ALA A 780 -26.81 -1.60 -11.88
N GLU A 781 -25.76 -2.17 -11.31
CA GLU A 781 -25.64 -3.59 -11.00
C GLU A 781 -26.75 -4.04 -10.06
N ARG A 782 -27.03 -3.26 -9.00
CA ARG A 782 -28.07 -3.60 -8.04
C ARG A 782 -29.47 -3.56 -8.66
N VAL A 783 -29.76 -2.55 -9.47
CA VAL A 783 -31.05 -2.44 -10.17
C VAL A 783 -31.20 -3.55 -11.21
N GLN A 784 -30.14 -3.86 -11.95
CA GLN A 784 -30.12 -4.96 -12.93
C GLN A 784 -30.34 -6.31 -12.24
N GLU A 785 -29.72 -6.53 -11.08
CA GLU A 785 -29.94 -7.72 -10.26
C GLU A 785 -31.42 -7.86 -9.86
N LEU A 786 -32.03 -6.80 -9.34
CA LEU A 786 -33.46 -6.80 -8.96
C LEU A 786 -34.37 -7.03 -10.17
N GLY A 787 -34.05 -6.42 -11.31
CA GLY A 787 -34.77 -6.61 -12.57
C GLY A 787 -34.72 -8.06 -13.06
N ASN A 788 -33.52 -8.63 -13.14
CA ASN A 788 -33.31 -10.02 -13.57
C ASN A 788 -33.94 -11.03 -12.61
N ARG A 789 -33.91 -10.75 -11.30
CA ARG A 789 -34.44 -11.65 -10.28
C ARG A 789 -35.94 -11.91 -10.42
N TYR A 790 -36.70 -10.90 -10.83
CA TYR A 790 -38.16 -10.95 -10.85
C TYR A 790 -38.77 -10.82 -12.26
N SER A 791 -37.95 -10.90 -13.31
CA SER A 791 -38.39 -10.84 -14.72
C SER A 791 -39.09 -12.13 -15.16
N GLU A 792 -38.58 -13.30 -14.77
CA GLU A 792 -39.17 -14.61 -15.05
C GLU A 792 -40.05 -15.08 -13.89
N SER A 793 -41.36 -14.77 -13.97
CA SER A 793 -42.31 -15.28 -12.98
C SER A 793 -42.72 -16.73 -13.25
N LEU A 794 -43.12 -17.47 -12.20
CA LEU A 794 -43.72 -18.80 -12.35
C LEU A 794 -44.92 -18.77 -13.31
N GLY A 795 -45.71 -17.69 -13.27
CA GLY A 795 -46.82 -17.49 -14.22
C GLY A 795 -46.36 -17.44 -15.67
N ASN A 796 -45.25 -16.72 -15.95
CA ASN A 796 -44.66 -16.64 -17.29
C ASN A 796 -44.18 -18.03 -17.75
N THR A 797 -43.47 -18.76 -16.89
CA THR A 797 -43.01 -20.11 -17.20
C THR A 797 -44.16 -21.08 -17.46
N ILE A 798 -45.23 -21.03 -16.65
CA ILE A 798 -46.42 -21.86 -16.87
C ILE A 798 -47.06 -21.53 -18.22
N ALA A 799 -47.26 -20.24 -18.53
CA ALA A 799 -47.84 -19.81 -19.81
C ALA A 799 -46.98 -20.21 -21.01
N GLU A 800 -45.65 -20.12 -20.89
CA GLU A 800 -44.71 -20.57 -21.91
C GLU A 800 -44.78 -22.09 -22.11
N VAL A 801 -44.80 -22.86 -21.03
CA VAL A 801 -44.98 -24.32 -21.09
C VAL A 801 -46.31 -24.67 -21.76
N GLU A 802 -47.40 -23.96 -21.45
CA GLU A 802 -48.70 -24.17 -22.10
C GLU A 802 -48.64 -23.86 -23.60
N ASN A 803 -47.98 -22.77 -24.00
CA ASN A 803 -47.79 -22.41 -25.41
C ASN A 803 -46.92 -23.41 -26.17
N LEU A 804 -45.78 -23.81 -25.58
CA LEU A 804 -44.89 -24.83 -26.15
C LEU A 804 -45.60 -26.19 -26.26
N ASN A 805 -46.38 -26.56 -25.25
CA ASN A 805 -47.19 -27.77 -25.28
C ASN A 805 -48.24 -27.68 -26.41
N ALA A 806 -48.93 -26.55 -26.58
CA ALA A 806 -49.86 -26.35 -27.68
C ALA A 806 -49.19 -26.45 -29.07
N LEU A 807 -47.98 -25.90 -29.22
CA LEU A 807 -47.17 -26.02 -30.43
C LEU A 807 -46.78 -27.49 -30.72
N VAL A 808 -46.26 -28.20 -29.73
CA VAL A 808 -45.90 -29.62 -29.84
C VAL A 808 -47.13 -30.45 -30.23
N MET A 809 -48.26 -30.24 -29.57
CA MET A 809 -49.52 -30.91 -29.91
C MET A 809 -49.97 -30.59 -31.35
N GLY A 810 -49.77 -29.35 -31.81
CA GLY A 810 -50.01 -28.95 -33.19
C GLY A 810 -49.14 -29.71 -34.20
N HIS A 811 -47.83 -29.80 -33.94
CA HIS A 811 -46.89 -30.55 -34.77
C HIS A 811 -47.19 -32.06 -34.79
N LEU A 812 -47.50 -32.66 -33.63
CA LEU A 812 -47.86 -34.07 -33.51
C LEU A 812 -49.12 -34.41 -34.33
N ARG A 813 -50.14 -33.54 -34.31
CA ARG A 813 -51.32 -33.70 -35.18
C ARG A 813 -50.97 -33.62 -36.66
N ALA A 814 -50.08 -32.70 -37.06
CA ALA A 814 -49.68 -32.53 -38.46
C ALA A 814 -48.98 -33.77 -39.04
N ILE A 815 -48.29 -34.55 -38.20
CA ILE A 815 -47.62 -35.81 -38.60
C ILE A 815 -48.49 -37.06 -38.42
N GLY A 816 -49.79 -36.90 -38.13
CA GLY A 816 -50.76 -37.99 -38.09
C GLY A 816 -50.85 -38.76 -36.76
N VAL A 817 -50.20 -38.27 -35.69
CA VAL A 817 -50.37 -38.84 -34.35
C VAL A 817 -51.74 -38.43 -33.82
N LYS A 818 -52.59 -39.40 -33.50
CA LYS A 818 -53.84 -39.15 -32.77
C LYS A 818 -53.51 -38.96 -31.30
N ILE A 819 -53.76 -37.75 -30.81
CA ILE A 819 -53.54 -37.31 -29.43
C ILE A 819 -54.87 -37.38 -28.68
#